data_AF-A0AAD5JCB0-F1
#
_entry.id   AF-A0AAD5JCB0-F1
#
_cell.length_a   1.000
_cell.length_b   1.000
_cell.length_c   1.000
_cell.angle_alpha   90.00
_cell.angle_beta   90.00
_cell.angle_gamma   90.00
#
_symmetry.space_group_name_H-M   'P 1'
#
loop_
_entity.id
_entity.type
_entity.pdbx_description
1 polymer ?
#
loop_
_entity_poly.entity_id
_entity_poly.type
_entity_poly.pdbx_seq_one_letter_code
_entity_poly.pdbx_strand_id
1 'polypeptide(L)'
;MRDLADNVVIICSIENIDPMGVHTGDSITVAPAQTLTDKEYQRLRDYSVAIIREIGVECGGSNVQFAVNPVDGEVMFEPSIDYVVTKIPRFAFEKFPGSEPILTTQMKSVGEAMALGRTFQESFQKAVRSLESGYSGWGCAKVKELQWDWEQLKYSLRVPNPDRIHAVYAAMKKGMKVDDIHELSYIDKWFLTQLKELIDVEQFLTAGSLSDLTKDDFSEIKKRGFSDKQIAFATKSTEKEVREKRLFLGVSPTYKRVDTCAAEFEANTPYMYSSYDFECESAPTQTKKVLILGGGPNRIGQGIEFDYCCCHTSFALQKAGYETIMMNSNPETVSTDYDTSDRLYFEPLTVEDVLNVIDLERPDGIIVQFGGQTPLKLALPIQQYLDEHKPLAASGAGRVRIWGTSPDSIDAAEDRERFNAILKELGIEQPKGGIAKSEADALAIAKEIGYPVVVRPSYVLGGRAMEIVFTDEKLATYLENAVKVDPDLPVLVDKYLSDAIEIDVDSLSDSHGNVVIGGIMEHIEQAGVHSGDSACVIPTKTISSSCLDTIRSWTKNLAKRLNVCGLMNCQYAITASGDVYLLEANPRASRTVPFVSKAIGHPLAKYAALVMSGKSLHDINFTKEVIPKHISVKEAVLPFEKFQGCDVLLGPEMRSTGEVMGIDWNFAIAFAKAQIAAGQKLPFLGTVFLSLNEMTKPHLERLAKAFLELGFKIVSTSGQHTFWN
;
A
#
# COMPACT_ATOMS: atom_id res chain seq x y z
N MET A 1 22.54 18.92 -9.72
CA MET A 1 23.49 17.87 -10.20
C MET A 1 24.74 18.57 -10.69
N ARG A 2 25.93 17.99 -10.44
CA ARG A 2 27.23 18.54 -10.82
C ARG A 2 28.10 17.45 -11.47
N ASP A 3 28.86 17.82 -12.49
CA ASP A 3 29.79 16.91 -13.19
C ASP A 3 31.27 17.29 -13.01
N LEU A 4 32.15 16.41 -13.51
CA LEU A 4 33.62 16.55 -13.44
C LEU A 4 34.18 17.71 -14.31
N ALA A 5 33.35 18.36 -15.12
CA ALA A 5 33.70 19.58 -15.84
C ALA A 5 33.21 20.85 -15.10
N ASP A 6 32.71 20.70 -13.87
CA ASP A 6 32.11 21.74 -13.04
C ASP A 6 30.84 22.38 -13.64
N ASN A 7 30.18 21.69 -14.58
CA ASN A 7 28.83 22.06 -14.98
C ASN A 7 27.89 21.78 -13.82
N VAL A 8 27.06 22.75 -13.44
CA VAL A 8 26.04 22.59 -12.41
C VAL A 8 24.68 22.90 -12.99
N VAL A 9 23.79 21.91 -12.95
CA VAL A 9 22.40 22.02 -13.39
C VAL A 9 21.44 21.78 -12.23
N ILE A 10 20.32 22.49 -12.30
CA ILE A 10 19.25 22.54 -11.32
C ILE A 10 18.05 21.81 -11.94
N ILE A 11 17.39 20.92 -11.19
CA ILE A 11 16.52 19.89 -11.77
C ILE A 11 15.01 20.11 -11.50
N CYS A 12 14.58 20.31 -10.25
CA CYS A 12 13.14 20.39 -9.90
C CYS A 12 12.90 20.95 -8.49
N SER A 13 11.86 21.78 -8.30
CA SER A 13 11.37 22.29 -6.99
C SER A 13 10.85 21.20 -6.11
N ILE A 14 10.92 21.52 -4.82
CA ILE A 14 9.91 21.09 -3.87
C ILE A 14 9.60 22.29 -2.96
N GLU A 15 8.51 23.03 -3.23
CA GLU A 15 7.93 23.96 -2.24
C GLU A 15 7.06 23.14 -1.27
N ASN A 16 7.04 23.51 0.01
CA ASN A 16 6.28 22.78 1.03
C ASN A 16 5.03 23.59 1.38
N ILE A 17 3.86 22.93 1.36
CA ILE A 17 2.60 23.53 1.81
C ILE A 17 2.56 23.57 3.34
N ASP A 18 3.07 22.50 3.98
CA ASP A 18 3.35 22.52 5.42
C ASP A 18 4.66 23.29 5.69
N PRO A 19 4.68 24.21 6.67
CA PRO A 19 5.80 25.09 6.94
C PRO A 19 6.96 24.39 7.65
N MET A 20 8.09 25.10 7.72
CA MET A 20 9.25 24.73 8.53
C MET A 20 8.87 24.34 9.96
N GLY A 21 9.36 23.17 10.39
CA GLY A 21 8.97 22.50 11.64
C GLY A 21 8.37 21.12 11.39
N VAL A 22 7.77 20.92 10.23
CA VAL A 22 7.46 19.58 9.67
C VAL A 22 8.65 19.12 8.82
N HIS A 23 8.98 17.83 8.88
CA HIS A 23 9.98 17.21 8.01
C HIS A 23 9.48 17.12 6.57
N THR A 24 10.30 17.41 5.56
CA THR A 24 9.89 17.43 4.13
C THR A 24 9.25 16.12 3.65
N GLY A 25 9.68 14.98 4.19
CA GLY A 25 9.04 13.67 3.97
C GLY A 25 7.61 13.56 4.53
N ASP A 26 7.31 14.26 5.63
CA ASP A 26 5.99 14.31 6.28
C ASP A 26 5.13 15.52 5.84
N SER A 27 5.70 16.48 5.10
CA SER A 27 4.97 17.63 4.53
C SER A 27 4.18 17.26 3.27
N ILE A 28 3.07 17.96 3.03
CA ILE A 28 2.53 18.11 1.67
C ILE A 28 3.47 19.02 0.87
N THR A 29 3.80 18.64 -0.37
CA THR A 29 4.75 19.38 -1.20
C THR A 29 4.31 19.50 -2.66
N VAL A 30 4.80 20.54 -3.35
CA VAL A 30 4.53 20.77 -4.78
C VAL A 30 5.80 21.06 -5.58
N ALA A 31 5.76 20.68 -6.85
CA ALA A 31 6.62 21.24 -7.89
C ALA A 31 5.74 21.87 -8.98
N PRO A 32 6.09 23.03 -9.57
CA PRO A 32 7.19 23.89 -9.16
C PRO A 32 6.88 24.63 -7.84
N ALA A 33 7.81 25.44 -7.37
CA ALA A 33 7.51 26.53 -6.45
C ALA A 33 6.55 27.51 -7.12
N GLN A 34 5.58 28.00 -6.35
CA GLN A 34 4.44 28.82 -6.77
C GLN A 34 4.57 30.26 -6.25
N THR A 35 5.17 30.45 -5.08
CA THR A 35 5.09 31.72 -4.33
C THR A 35 6.31 32.63 -4.49
N LEU A 36 7.40 32.14 -5.07
CA LEU A 36 8.66 32.87 -5.26
C LEU A 36 8.66 33.76 -6.50
N THR A 37 9.25 34.95 -6.41
CA THR A 37 9.59 35.73 -7.60
C THR A 37 10.86 35.20 -8.27
N ASP A 38 11.03 35.43 -9.58
CA ASP A 38 12.25 35.07 -10.32
C ASP A 38 13.53 35.63 -9.67
N LYS A 39 13.50 36.86 -9.13
CA LYS A 39 14.67 37.46 -8.46
C LYS A 39 15.09 36.74 -7.18
N GLU A 40 14.13 36.10 -6.53
CA GLU A 40 14.38 35.26 -5.38
C GLU A 40 14.92 33.94 -5.91
N TYR A 41 14.18 33.23 -6.76
CA TYR A 41 14.59 32.03 -7.48
C TYR A 41 16.06 32.07 -7.99
N GLN A 42 16.48 33.06 -8.77
CA GLN A 42 17.85 33.10 -9.31
C GLN A 42 18.93 33.23 -8.21
N ARG A 43 18.65 33.91 -7.10
CA ARG A 43 19.57 33.99 -5.93
C ARG A 43 19.79 32.61 -5.31
N LEU A 44 18.72 31.83 -5.27
CA LEU A 44 18.65 30.50 -4.67
C LEU A 44 19.38 29.47 -5.52
N ARG A 45 19.26 29.62 -6.84
CA ARG A 45 20.06 28.93 -7.86
C ARG A 45 21.55 29.03 -7.56
N ASP A 46 22.02 30.26 -7.41
CA ASP A 46 23.43 30.54 -7.20
C ASP A 46 23.93 30.04 -5.82
N TYR A 47 23.08 30.05 -4.79
CA TYR A 47 23.38 29.42 -3.50
C TYR A 47 23.51 27.90 -3.59
N SER A 48 22.59 27.19 -4.26
CA SER A 48 22.73 25.74 -4.50
C SER A 48 23.99 25.40 -5.31
N VAL A 49 24.29 26.21 -6.32
CA VAL A 49 25.49 26.09 -7.15
C VAL A 49 26.79 26.34 -6.36
N ALA A 50 26.76 27.23 -5.35
CA ALA A 50 27.89 27.44 -4.43
C ALA A 50 28.03 26.27 -3.43
N ILE A 51 26.93 25.84 -2.81
CA ILE A 51 26.92 24.78 -1.79
C ILE A 51 27.40 23.44 -2.37
N ILE A 52 26.92 23.04 -3.56
CA ILE A 52 27.32 21.75 -4.18
C ILE A 52 28.81 21.73 -4.58
N ARG A 53 29.41 22.90 -4.82
CA ARG A 53 30.86 23.07 -5.03
C ARG A 53 31.65 22.99 -3.73
N GLU A 54 31.27 23.77 -2.71
CA GLU A 54 31.96 23.84 -1.41
C GLU A 54 31.94 22.50 -0.65
N ILE A 55 30.82 21.77 -0.71
CA ILE A 55 30.69 20.42 -0.13
C ILE A 55 31.50 19.36 -0.91
N GLY A 56 32.05 19.69 -2.07
CA GLY A 56 32.92 18.79 -2.85
C GLY A 56 32.16 17.68 -3.60
N VAL A 57 30.90 17.91 -3.98
CA VAL A 57 30.15 16.95 -4.82
C VAL A 57 30.60 17.09 -6.27
N GLU A 58 31.65 16.38 -6.66
CA GLU A 58 32.31 16.53 -7.98
C GLU A 58 31.64 15.77 -9.12
N CYS A 59 30.84 14.74 -8.84
CA CYS A 59 30.18 13.94 -9.88
C CYS A 59 28.90 13.28 -9.34
N GLY A 60 27.78 13.99 -9.33
CA GLY A 60 26.50 13.42 -8.90
C GLY A 60 25.35 14.39 -8.63
N GLY A 61 24.25 13.82 -8.16
CA GLY A 61 23.12 14.56 -7.58
C GLY A 61 23.38 14.98 -6.14
N SER A 62 22.68 16.02 -5.69
CA SER A 62 22.57 16.41 -4.30
C SER A 62 21.23 17.13 -4.11
N ASN A 63 20.58 16.90 -2.97
CA ASN A 63 19.44 17.70 -2.51
C ASN A 63 19.95 18.74 -1.52
N VAL A 64 19.45 19.96 -1.61
CA VAL A 64 19.81 21.05 -0.70
C VAL A 64 18.50 21.62 -0.13
N GLN A 65 18.48 21.87 1.18
CA GLN A 65 17.28 22.27 1.94
C GLN A 65 17.51 23.57 2.70
N PHE A 66 16.41 24.25 3.00
CA PHE A 66 16.31 25.68 2.76
C PHE A 66 14.99 26.22 3.36
N ALA A 67 14.97 27.44 3.92
CA ALA A 67 13.79 28.07 4.53
C ALA A 67 13.64 29.58 4.18
N VAL A 68 12.45 30.00 3.73
CA VAL A 68 12.11 31.39 3.39
C VAL A 68 11.46 32.12 4.57
N ASN A 69 11.84 33.39 4.80
CA ASN A 69 10.99 34.32 5.57
C ASN A 69 9.97 35.01 4.62
N PRO A 70 8.65 34.75 4.75
CA PRO A 70 7.65 35.30 3.84
C PRO A 70 7.35 36.80 4.04
N VAL A 71 7.97 37.46 5.03
CA VAL A 71 7.71 38.88 5.34
C VAL A 71 8.64 39.84 4.59
N ASP A 72 9.89 39.44 4.35
CA ASP A 72 10.96 40.33 3.86
C ASP A 72 11.78 39.78 2.68
N GLY A 73 11.60 38.51 2.30
CA GLY A 73 12.39 37.90 1.23
C GLY A 73 13.83 37.57 1.65
N GLU A 74 14.05 37.20 2.92
CA GLU A 74 15.21 36.40 3.32
C GLU A 74 14.98 34.94 2.88
N VAL A 75 15.32 34.64 1.62
CA VAL A 75 14.84 33.45 0.88
C VAL A 75 15.82 32.30 0.78
N MET A 76 15.25 31.08 0.80
CA MET A 76 15.77 29.76 0.46
C MET A 76 14.57 28.81 0.10
N PHE A 77 14.25 28.21 -1.09
CA PHE A 77 14.93 27.84 -2.37
C PHE A 77 13.94 27.49 -3.57
N GLU A 78 14.46 27.17 -4.78
CA GLU A 78 13.85 26.98 -6.15
C GLU A 78 13.08 25.63 -6.44
N PRO A 79 13.24 24.85 -7.58
CA PRO A 79 13.12 25.08 -9.09
C PRO A 79 11.84 24.78 -9.99
N SER A 80 11.74 25.37 -11.19
CA SER A 80 10.53 25.39 -12.06
C SER A 80 10.26 24.19 -13.02
N ILE A 81 8.98 23.96 -13.38
CA ILE A 81 8.39 23.03 -14.40
C ILE A 81 7.00 23.58 -14.86
N ASP A 82 6.37 23.08 -15.95
CA ASP A 82 5.14 23.68 -16.55
C ASP A 82 3.78 23.05 -16.16
N TYR A 83 3.80 21.97 -15.38
CA TYR A 83 2.62 21.36 -14.76
C TYR A 83 2.82 21.30 -13.24
N VAL A 84 1.74 21.34 -12.47
CA VAL A 84 1.86 21.17 -11.02
C VAL A 84 1.91 19.68 -10.72
N VAL A 85 2.93 19.28 -9.98
CA VAL A 85 3.08 18.00 -9.30
C VAL A 85 2.76 18.22 -7.83
N THR A 86 1.97 17.35 -7.22
CA THR A 86 1.69 17.38 -5.78
C THR A 86 2.01 16.03 -5.16
N LYS A 87 2.86 16.01 -4.14
CA LYS A 87 3.14 14.86 -3.29
C LYS A 87 2.43 15.05 -1.94
N ILE A 88 1.78 13.99 -1.45
CA ILE A 88 1.18 13.93 -0.11
C ILE A 88 1.68 12.64 0.57
N PRO A 89 2.17 12.70 1.82
CA PRO A 89 2.65 11.53 2.52
C PRO A 89 1.52 10.64 3.06
N ARG A 90 1.78 9.34 3.11
CA ARG A 90 0.91 8.33 3.73
C ARG A 90 1.44 7.98 5.11
N PHE A 91 0.59 8.13 6.13
CA PHE A 91 0.88 7.76 7.51
C PHE A 91 0.23 6.43 7.89
N ALA A 92 0.59 5.88 9.06
CA ALA A 92 0.03 4.64 9.60
C ALA A 92 -0.18 4.67 11.13
N PHE A 93 -0.46 5.85 11.71
CA PHE A 93 -0.62 6.02 13.17
C PHE A 93 -1.69 5.10 13.78
N GLU A 94 -2.69 4.65 13.01
CA GLU A 94 -3.69 3.69 13.49
C GLU A 94 -3.08 2.35 13.96
N LYS A 95 -1.88 2.01 13.49
CA LYS A 95 -1.14 0.79 13.88
C LYS A 95 -0.24 0.96 15.11
N PHE A 96 -0.06 2.19 15.59
CA PHE A 96 0.85 2.55 16.69
C PHE A 96 0.11 3.23 17.86
N PRO A 97 -0.88 2.57 18.47
CA PRO A 97 -1.63 3.12 19.60
C PRO A 97 -0.67 3.50 20.74
N GLY A 98 -0.87 4.70 21.29
CA GLY A 98 0.02 5.32 22.28
C GLY A 98 1.03 6.32 21.69
N SER A 99 1.28 6.31 20.37
CA SER A 99 2.07 7.36 19.72
C SER A 99 1.20 8.50 19.21
N GLU A 100 1.55 9.74 19.54
CA GLU A 100 0.77 10.92 19.14
C GLU A 100 0.94 11.24 17.64
N PRO A 101 -0.15 11.51 16.91
CA PRO A 101 -0.16 11.83 15.47
C PRO A 101 0.30 13.27 15.17
N ILE A 102 1.30 13.75 15.90
CA ILE A 102 1.92 15.06 15.70
C ILE A 102 3.12 14.89 14.75
N LEU A 103 3.15 15.68 13.69
CA LEU A 103 4.26 15.76 12.73
C LEU A 103 5.31 16.75 13.24
N THR A 104 6.59 16.40 13.06
CA THR A 104 7.73 17.18 13.55
C THR A 104 8.89 17.11 12.55
N THR A 105 10.08 17.56 12.92
CA THR A 105 11.31 17.37 12.16
C THR A 105 11.80 15.91 12.09
N GLN A 106 11.14 14.97 12.78
CA GLN A 106 11.37 13.53 12.64
C GLN A 106 10.26 12.89 11.80
N MET A 107 10.64 12.34 10.63
CA MET A 107 9.73 11.66 9.70
C MET A 107 9.02 10.45 10.32
N LYS A 108 7.69 10.38 10.16
CA LYS A 108 6.79 9.31 10.61
C LYS A 108 5.86 8.77 9.51
N SER A 109 5.93 9.32 8.30
CA SER A 109 5.31 8.74 7.09
C SER A 109 5.90 7.36 6.74
N VAL A 110 5.13 6.56 6.00
CA VAL A 110 5.44 5.16 5.62
C VAL A 110 5.42 4.94 4.10
N GLY A 111 5.46 6.03 3.34
CA GLY A 111 5.33 6.08 1.88
C GLY A 111 4.62 7.37 1.46
N GLU A 112 4.46 7.58 0.15
CA GLU A 112 3.85 8.80 -0.40
C GLU A 112 3.08 8.55 -1.70
N ALA A 113 2.10 9.41 -1.98
CA ALA A 113 1.37 9.45 -3.25
C ALA A 113 1.70 10.75 -3.98
N MET A 114 1.91 10.66 -5.28
CA MET A 114 2.15 11.80 -6.17
C MET A 114 1.04 11.87 -7.23
N ALA A 115 0.76 13.06 -7.72
CA ALA A 115 -0.05 13.28 -8.91
C ALA A 115 0.43 14.50 -9.71
N LEU A 116 0.00 14.58 -10.96
CA LEU A 116 0.28 15.66 -11.90
C LEU A 116 -1.03 16.29 -12.40
N GLY A 117 -1.06 17.60 -12.62
CA GLY A 117 -2.18 18.32 -13.25
C GLY A 117 -1.74 19.64 -13.87
N ARG A 118 -2.52 20.20 -14.80
CA ARG A 118 -2.24 21.52 -15.40
C ARG A 118 -2.53 22.69 -14.45
N THR A 119 -3.16 22.42 -13.29
CA THR A 119 -3.35 23.37 -12.19
C THR A 119 -3.00 22.73 -10.85
N PHE A 120 -2.67 23.55 -9.84
CA PHE A 120 -2.50 23.06 -8.47
C PHE A 120 -3.76 22.39 -7.94
N GLN A 121 -4.94 22.96 -8.22
CA GLN A 121 -6.24 22.37 -7.85
C GLN A 121 -6.41 20.96 -8.43
N GLU A 122 -6.11 20.76 -9.72
CA GLU A 122 -6.16 19.46 -10.38
C GLU A 122 -5.19 18.45 -9.75
N SER A 123 -3.93 18.85 -9.62
CA SER A 123 -2.86 18.01 -9.06
C SER A 123 -3.14 17.62 -7.60
N PHE A 124 -3.54 18.57 -6.76
CA PHE A 124 -3.85 18.34 -5.35
C PHE A 124 -5.05 17.40 -5.16
N GLN A 125 -6.13 17.59 -5.92
CA GLN A 125 -7.30 16.70 -5.86
C GLN A 125 -6.98 15.28 -6.35
N LYS A 126 -6.13 15.14 -7.38
CA LYS A 126 -5.61 13.84 -7.83
C LYS A 126 -4.70 13.18 -6.78
N ALA A 127 -3.82 13.95 -6.12
CA ALA A 127 -2.96 13.46 -5.05
C ALA A 127 -3.78 12.99 -3.84
N VAL A 128 -4.77 13.76 -3.38
CA VAL A 128 -5.62 13.39 -2.23
C VAL A 128 -6.39 12.09 -2.50
N ARG A 129 -6.93 11.89 -3.71
CA ARG A 129 -7.59 10.62 -4.07
C ARG A 129 -6.64 9.46 -4.37
N SER A 130 -5.34 9.73 -4.52
CA SER A 130 -4.30 8.71 -4.67
C SER A 130 -3.79 8.14 -3.35
N LEU A 131 -4.18 8.70 -2.19
CA LEU A 131 -3.61 8.35 -0.88
C LEU A 131 -4.04 7.00 -0.30
N GLU A 132 -5.02 6.33 -0.91
CA GLU A 132 -5.60 5.08 -0.37
C GLU A 132 -6.05 5.23 1.09
N SER A 133 -6.58 6.40 1.42
CA SER A 133 -7.14 6.81 2.72
C SER A 133 -8.67 6.80 2.75
N GLY A 134 -9.32 6.54 1.60
CA GLY A 134 -10.78 6.50 1.44
C GLY A 134 -11.41 7.78 0.89
N TYR A 135 -10.66 8.89 0.87
CA TYR A 135 -11.13 10.14 0.26
C TYR A 135 -11.09 10.08 -1.26
N SER A 136 -12.13 10.65 -1.91
CA SER A 136 -12.23 10.71 -3.38
C SER A 136 -11.70 12.04 -3.95
N GLY A 137 -10.93 12.77 -3.14
CA GLY A 137 -10.47 14.14 -3.34
C GLY A 137 -10.65 14.94 -2.04
N TRP A 138 -10.37 16.24 -2.07
CA TRP A 138 -10.53 17.15 -0.94
C TRP A 138 -11.86 17.91 -1.03
N GLY A 139 -12.65 17.86 0.03
CA GLY A 139 -14.06 18.31 -0.01
C GLY A 139 -14.99 17.31 -0.71
N CYS A 140 -16.28 17.63 -0.74
CA CYS A 140 -17.37 16.73 -1.13
C CYS A 140 -17.32 15.37 -0.43
N ALA A 141 -17.04 15.36 0.89
CA ALA A 141 -16.93 14.14 1.68
C ALA A 141 -17.40 14.34 3.13
N LYS A 142 -17.76 13.23 3.80
CA LYS A 142 -17.91 13.19 5.25
C LYS A 142 -16.52 13.10 5.89
N VAL A 143 -16.10 14.14 6.60
CA VAL A 143 -14.84 14.17 7.37
C VAL A 143 -15.15 14.46 8.85
N LYS A 144 -14.36 13.91 9.78
CA LYS A 144 -14.61 13.98 11.24
C LYS A 144 -14.50 15.42 11.78
N GLU A 145 -13.64 16.21 11.15
CA GLU A 145 -13.30 17.60 11.46
C GLU A 145 -14.51 18.54 11.36
N LEU A 146 -15.51 18.21 10.52
CA LEU A 146 -16.76 18.97 10.44
C LEU A 146 -17.52 18.98 11.77
N GLN A 147 -17.34 17.98 12.62
CA GLN A 147 -17.98 17.89 13.94
C GLN A 147 -17.15 18.52 15.07
N TRP A 148 -15.88 18.87 14.81
CA TRP A 148 -14.98 19.45 15.82
C TRP A 148 -15.37 20.87 16.22
N ASP A 149 -15.13 21.23 17.48
CA ASP A 149 -15.31 22.60 17.95
C ASP A 149 -14.20 23.55 17.44
N TRP A 150 -14.34 24.85 17.75
CA TRP A 150 -13.39 25.87 17.29
C TRP A 150 -12.00 25.76 17.92
N GLU A 151 -11.86 25.22 19.14
CA GLU A 151 -10.55 25.05 19.78
C GLU A 151 -9.85 23.79 19.26
N GLN A 152 -10.59 22.70 19.01
CA GLN A 152 -10.09 21.51 18.30
C GLN A 152 -9.58 21.86 16.89
N LEU A 153 -10.34 22.67 16.13
CA LEU A 153 -9.91 23.14 14.80
C LEU A 153 -8.69 24.06 14.89
N LYS A 154 -8.67 25.07 15.77
CA LYS A 154 -7.48 25.93 15.98
C LYS A 154 -6.25 25.14 16.42
N TYR A 155 -6.42 24.12 17.25
CA TYR A 155 -5.33 23.24 17.69
C TYR A 155 -4.76 22.46 16.51
N SER A 156 -5.60 21.80 15.71
CA SER A 156 -5.14 21.05 14.52
C SER A 156 -4.50 21.94 13.45
N LEU A 157 -4.96 23.18 13.29
CA LEU A 157 -4.28 24.14 12.40
C LEU A 157 -2.89 24.53 12.92
N ARG A 158 -2.73 24.74 14.23
CA ARG A 158 -1.45 25.11 14.89
C ARG A 158 -0.46 23.97 15.06
N VAL A 159 -0.94 22.74 15.25
CA VAL A 159 -0.12 21.57 15.56
C VAL A 159 -0.21 20.60 14.37
N PRO A 160 0.82 20.54 13.51
CA PRO A 160 0.81 19.69 12.33
C PRO A 160 0.51 18.22 12.65
N ASN A 161 -0.42 17.64 11.89
CA ASN A 161 -0.95 16.29 12.05
C ASN A 161 -1.45 15.77 10.68
N PRO A 162 -1.56 14.45 10.45
CA PRO A 162 -2.00 13.89 9.17
C PRO A 162 -3.34 14.42 8.65
N ASP A 163 -4.28 14.74 9.56
CA ASP A 163 -5.63 15.20 9.21
C ASP A 163 -5.72 16.72 9.03
N ARG A 164 -4.62 17.47 9.22
CA ARG A 164 -4.56 18.95 9.22
C ARG A 164 -5.22 19.57 8.00
N ILE A 165 -5.02 18.96 6.83
CA ILE A 165 -5.59 19.47 5.56
C ILE A 165 -7.13 19.31 5.52
N HIS A 166 -7.71 18.34 6.23
CA HIS A 166 -9.15 18.21 6.44
C HIS A 166 -9.67 19.16 7.54
N ALA A 167 -8.82 19.55 8.49
CA ALA A 167 -9.13 20.61 9.46
C ALA A 167 -9.18 21.99 8.78
N VAL A 168 -8.32 22.27 7.79
CA VAL A 168 -8.43 23.46 6.91
C VAL A 168 -9.77 23.47 6.19
N TYR A 169 -10.18 22.35 5.57
CA TYR A 169 -11.49 22.20 4.94
C TYR A 169 -12.63 22.53 5.91
N ALA A 170 -12.64 21.91 7.09
CA ALA A 170 -13.68 22.13 8.09
C ALA A 170 -13.71 23.57 8.64
N ALA A 171 -12.55 24.22 8.81
CA ALA A 171 -12.46 25.61 9.22
C ALA A 171 -13.04 26.57 8.16
N MET A 172 -12.70 26.36 6.87
CA MET A 172 -13.28 27.12 5.76
C MET A 172 -14.80 26.91 5.64
N LYS A 173 -15.28 25.66 5.76
CA LYS A 173 -16.72 25.33 5.77
C LYS A 173 -17.50 25.97 6.93
N LYS A 174 -16.82 26.32 8.04
CA LYS A 174 -17.40 27.06 9.18
C LYS A 174 -17.18 28.58 9.11
N GLY A 175 -16.58 29.09 8.03
CA GLY A 175 -16.45 30.53 7.76
C GLY A 175 -15.18 31.18 8.31
N MET A 176 -14.16 30.41 8.72
CA MET A 176 -12.83 30.96 9.02
C MET A 176 -12.16 31.45 7.72
N LYS A 177 -11.49 32.61 7.76
CA LYS A 177 -10.89 33.23 6.56
C LYS A 177 -9.52 32.63 6.24
N VAL A 178 -9.07 32.86 5.02
CA VAL A 178 -7.70 32.55 4.56
C VAL A 178 -6.64 33.18 5.48
N ASP A 179 -6.81 34.45 5.87
CA ASP A 179 -5.89 35.14 6.79
C ASP A 179 -5.86 34.47 8.17
N ASP A 180 -7.02 34.17 8.76
CA ASP A 180 -7.10 33.52 10.08
C ASP A 180 -6.45 32.12 10.04
N ILE A 181 -6.65 31.35 8.96
CA ILE A 181 -6.04 30.03 8.78
C ILE A 181 -4.53 30.15 8.60
N HIS A 182 -4.05 31.15 7.84
CA HIS A 182 -2.63 31.43 7.65
C HIS A 182 -1.95 31.80 8.99
N GLU A 183 -2.53 32.70 9.78
CA GLU A 183 -2.00 33.06 11.11
C GLU A 183 -1.94 31.87 12.09
N LEU A 184 -2.83 30.88 11.92
CA LEU A 184 -2.84 29.67 12.74
C LEU A 184 -1.89 28.57 12.24
N SER A 185 -1.64 28.49 10.93
CA SER A 185 -1.00 27.32 10.30
C SER A 185 0.31 27.59 9.59
N TYR A 186 0.61 28.85 9.26
CA TYR A 186 1.71 29.30 8.39
C TYR A 186 1.73 28.66 6.98
N ILE A 187 0.66 27.99 6.56
CA ILE A 187 0.45 27.58 5.16
C ILE A 187 0.27 28.86 4.33
N ASP A 188 0.94 28.98 3.18
CA ASP A 188 0.86 30.23 2.41
C ASP A 188 -0.56 30.55 1.90
N LYS A 189 -0.86 31.85 1.84
CA LYS A 189 -2.17 32.39 1.43
C LYS A 189 -2.53 32.03 -0.02
N TRP A 190 -1.56 31.78 -0.89
CA TRP A 190 -1.79 31.29 -2.24
C TRP A 190 -2.47 29.91 -2.22
N PHE A 191 -1.88 28.93 -1.54
CA PHE A 191 -2.47 27.59 -1.40
C PHE A 191 -3.85 27.65 -0.71
N LEU A 192 -3.97 28.43 0.36
CA LEU A 192 -5.23 28.58 1.08
C LEU A 192 -6.33 29.25 0.23
N THR A 193 -5.96 30.16 -0.69
CA THR A 193 -6.90 30.76 -1.66
C THR A 193 -7.34 29.74 -2.72
N GLN A 194 -6.39 28.97 -3.27
CA GLN A 194 -6.68 27.89 -4.21
C GLN A 194 -7.59 26.81 -3.60
N LEU A 195 -7.40 26.47 -2.32
CA LEU A 195 -8.29 25.57 -1.56
C LEU A 195 -9.66 26.22 -1.29
N LYS A 196 -9.71 27.52 -0.99
CA LYS A 196 -10.96 28.25 -0.77
C LYS A 196 -11.85 28.31 -2.02
N GLU A 197 -11.26 28.36 -3.21
CA GLU A 197 -12.00 28.24 -4.48
C GLU A 197 -12.63 26.85 -4.65
N LEU A 198 -11.97 25.76 -4.24
CA LEU A 198 -12.56 24.41 -4.26
C LEU A 198 -13.81 24.34 -3.35
N ILE A 199 -13.81 25.03 -2.20
CA ILE A 199 -14.99 25.16 -1.33
C ILE A 199 -16.15 25.90 -2.03
N ASP A 200 -15.86 26.82 -2.95
CA ASP A 200 -16.89 27.55 -3.69
C ASP A 200 -17.44 26.74 -4.86
N VAL A 201 -16.61 25.90 -5.51
CA VAL A 201 -17.08 24.88 -6.48
C VAL A 201 -17.95 23.83 -5.79
N GLU A 202 -17.61 23.39 -4.58
CA GLU A 202 -18.48 22.52 -3.78
C GLU A 202 -19.82 23.20 -3.46
N GLN A 203 -19.83 24.48 -3.10
CA GLN A 203 -21.07 25.23 -2.84
C GLN A 203 -21.96 25.32 -4.09
N PHE A 204 -21.36 25.60 -5.26
CA PHE A 204 -22.05 25.58 -6.55
C PHE A 204 -22.67 24.20 -6.83
N LEU A 205 -21.89 23.13 -6.74
CA LEU A 205 -22.34 21.75 -6.92
C LEU A 205 -23.47 21.36 -5.96
N THR A 206 -23.40 21.80 -4.69
CA THR A 206 -24.38 21.48 -3.64
C THR A 206 -25.68 22.29 -3.77
N ALA A 207 -25.65 23.44 -4.46
CA ALA A 207 -26.81 24.30 -4.70
C ALA A 207 -27.67 23.84 -5.89
N GLY A 208 -27.07 23.14 -6.87
CA GLY A 208 -27.76 22.58 -8.03
C GLY A 208 -28.06 21.08 -7.92
N SER A 209 -28.42 20.48 -9.05
CA SER A 209 -28.57 19.04 -9.25
C SER A 209 -27.68 18.55 -10.39
N LEU A 210 -27.46 17.22 -10.48
CA LEU A 210 -26.70 16.64 -11.59
C LEU A 210 -27.31 16.99 -12.97
N SER A 211 -28.64 17.15 -13.05
CA SER A 211 -29.35 17.55 -14.26
C SER A 211 -28.95 18.94 -14.77
N ASP A 212 -28.58 19.87 -13.89
CA ASP A 212 -28.39 21.28 -14.24
C ASP A 212 -27.02 21.56 -14.86
N LEU A 213 -25.99 20.78 -14.50
CA LEU A 213 -24.60 20.97 -14.95
C LEU A 213 -24.46 20.90 -16.47
N THR A 214 -24.02 22.00 -17.10
CA THR A 214 -23.76 22.06 -18.54
C THR A 214 -22.41 21.44 -18.90
N LYS A 215 -22.08 21.39 -20.21
CA LYS A 215 -20.75 20.95 -20.67
C LYS A 215 -19.63 21.82 -20.08
N ASP A 216 -19.86 23.12 -20.00
CA ASP A 216 -18.85 24.08 -19.59
C ASP A 216 -18.65 24.01 -18.07
N ASP A 217 -19.73 23.86 -17.30
CA ASP A 217 -19.65 23.57 -15.86
C ASP A 217 -18.84 22.29 -15.60
N PHE A 218 -19.16 21.20 -16.28
CA PHE A 218 -18.40 19.95 -16.16
C PHE A 218 -16.93 20.14 -16.52
N SER A 219 -16.62 20.88 -17.58
CA SER A 219 -15.25 21.14 -17.99
C SER A 219 -14.48 21.91 -16.92
N GLU A 220 -15.07 22.96 -16.36
CA GLU A 220 -14.45 23.78 -15.31
C GLU A 220 -14.37 23.08 -13.94
N ILE A 221 -15.33 22.22 -13.59
CA ILE A 221 -15.26 21.37 -12.40
C ILE A 221 -14.14 20.33 -12.54
N LYS A 222 -14.04 19.65 -13.68
CA LYS A 222 -13.07 18.56 -13.89
C LYS A 222 -11.63 19.07 -14.07
N LYS A 223 -11.41 20.25 -14.67
CA LYS A 223 -10.11 20.98 -14.67
C LYS A 223 -9.61 21.38 -13.28
N ARG A 224 -10.48 21.34 -12.26
CA ARG A 224 -10.15 21.54 -10.84
C ARG A 224 -10.04 20.21 -10.09
N GLY A 225 -9.84 19.12 -10.83
CA GLY A 225 -9.52 17.77 -10.33
C GLY A 225 -10.64 17.02 -9.62
N PHE A 226 -11.84 17.58 -9.48
CA PHE A 226 -12.96 16.92 -8.83
C PHE A 226 -13.26 15.55 -9.45
N SER A 227 -13.33 14.50 -8.63
CA SER A 227 -13.75 13.18 -9.12
C SER A 227 -15.25 13.14 -9.39
N ASP A 228 -15.67 12.22 -10.25
CA ASP A 228 -17.09 11.95 -10.54
C ASP A 228 -17.84 11.55 -9.26
N LYS A 229 -17.13 10.94 -8.29
CA LYS A 229 -17.62 10.59 -6.96
C LYS A 229 -17.79 11.79 -6.02
N GLN A 230 -16.91 12.80 -6.08
CA GLN A 230 -17.11 14.07 -5.36
C GLN A 230 -18.28 14.87 -5.93
N ILE A 231 -18.43 14.91 -7.25
CA ILE A 231 -19.59 15.52 -7.91
C ILE A 231 -20.86 14.80 -7.44
N ALA A 232 -20.88 13.46 -7.54
CA ALA A 232 -22.01 12.63 -7.13
C ALA A 232 -22.45 12.86 -5.67
N PHE A 233 -21.49 12.99 -4.74
CA PHE A 233 -21.78 13.32 -3.34
C PHE A 233 -22.50 14.67 -3.20
N ALA A 234 -22.03 15.72 -3.89
CA ALA A 234 -22.61 17.06 -3.80
C ALA A 234 -23.98 17.14 -4.50
N THR A 235 -24.11 16.54 -5.69
CA THR A 235 -25.36 16.51 -6.48
C THR A 235 -26.36 15.44 -6.02
N LYS A 236 -26.01 14.63 -5.00
CA LYS A 236 -26.84 13.54 -4.43
C LYS A 236 -27.25 12.48 -5.45
N SER A 237 -26.32 12.13 -6.34
CA SER A 237 -26.44 11.10 -7.37
C SER A 237 -25.38 10.01 -7.17
N THR A 238 -25.25 9.09 -8.12
CA THR A 238 -24.20 8.06 -8.15
C THR A 238 -23.01 8.46 -9.04
N GLU A 239 -21.85 7.87 -8.78
CA GLU A 239 -20.64 8.02 -9.60
C GLU A 239 -20.87 7.60 -11.07
N LYS A 240 -21.70 6.57 -11.29
CA LYS A 240 -22.09 6.10 -12.63
C LYS A 240 -22.90 7.15 -13.40
N GLU A 241 -23.95 7.71 -12.80
CA GLU A 241 -24.78 8.76 -13.45
C GLU A 241 -23.94 10.00 -13.80
N VAL A 242 -22.97 10.36 -12.95
CA VAL A 242 -22.03 11.45 -13.24
C VAL A 242 -21.14 11.10 -14.43
N ARG A 243 -20.51 9.92 -14.44
CA ARG A 243 -19.68 9.46 -15.59
C ARG A 243 -20.50 9.45 -16.88
N GLU A 244 -21.70 8.89 -16.86
CA GLU A 244 -22.60 8.83 -18.02
C GLU A 244 -22.96 10.22 -18.55
N LYS A 245 -23.39 11.15 -17.68
CA LYS A 245 -23.71 12.52 -18.12
C LYS A 245 -22.47 13.26 -18.63
N ARG A 246 -21.33 13.12 -17.95
CA ARG A 246 -20.05 13.73 -18.31
C ARG A 246 -19.59 13.28 -19.70
N LEU A 247 -19.64 11.97 -19.98
CA LEU A 247 -19.31 11.40 -21.29
C LEU A 247 -20.35 11.76 -22.37
N PHE A 248 -21.64 11.79 -22.06
CA PHE A 248 -22.71 12.22 -22.98
C PHE A 248 -22.53 13.68 -23.44
N LEU A 249 -22.07 14.57 -22.57
CA LEU A 249 -21.71 15.95 -22.92
C LEU A 249 -20.37 16.08 -23.68
N GLY A 250 -19.66 14.97 -23.91
CA GLY A 250 -18.36 14.95 -24.56
C GLY A 250 -17.28 15.64 -23.71
N VAL A 251 -17.28 15.38 -22.39
CA VAL A 251 -16.23 15.80 -21.45
C VAL A 251 -15.46 14.55 -21.02
N SER A 252 -14.31 14.32 -21.64
CA SER A 252 -13.40 13.22 -21.31
C SER A 252 -12.04 13.79 -20.91
N PRO A 253 -11.25 13.12 -20.07
CA PRO A 253 -9.88 13.53 -19.85
C PRO A 253 -9.09 13.39 -21.16
N THR A 254 -8.21 14.34 -21.39
CA THR A 254 -7.06 14.17 -22.29
C THR A 254 -5.87 13.70 -21.48
N TYR A 255 -4.83 13.22 -22.15
CA TYR A 255 -3.59 12.80 -21.50
C TYR A 255 -2.42 13.57 -22.10
N LYS A 256 -1.60 14.12 -21.21
CA LYS A 256 -0.43 14.95 -21.49
C LYS A 256 0.85 14.17 -21.19
N ARG A 257 1.92 14.41 -21.94
CA ARG A 257 3.22 13.76 -21.70
C ARG A 257 4.08 14.52 -20.69
N VAL A 258 4.98 13.80 -20.04
CA VAL A 258 6.13 14.37 -19.32
C VAL A 258 7.33 14.37 -20.26
N ASP A 259 7.78 15.57 -20.63
CA ASP A 259 8.76 15.82 -21.69
C ASP A 259 10.07 16.47 -21.22
N THR A 260 10.13 16.93 -19.97
CA THR A 260 11.23 17.73 -19.37
C THR A 260 11.52 19.09 -20.03
N CYS A 261 10.69 19.54 -20.98
CA CYS A 261 10.94 20.73 -21.80
C CYS A 261 9.69 21.57 -22.15
N ALA A 262 8.53 21.31 -21.55
CA ALA A 262 7.31 22.11 -21.71
C ALA A 262 6.88 22.28 -23.18
N ALA A 263 6.89 21.17 -23.91
CA ALA A 263 6.63 21.05 -25.35
C ALA A 263 7.55 21.85 -26.29
N GLU A 264 8.74 22.31 -25.85
CA GLU A 264 9.76 22.86 -26.76
C GLU A 264 10.26 21.81 -27.76
N PHE A 265 10.30 20.53 -27.35
CA PHE A 265 10.71 19.39 -28.18
C PHE A 265 9.68 18.25 -28.14
N GLU A 266 9.59 17.49 -29.24
CA GLU A 266 8.67 16.34 -29.35
C GLU A 266 9.16 15.16 -28.51
N ALA A 267 8.59 14.99 -27.30
CA ALA A 267 8.92 13.86 -26.45
C ALA A 267 8.22 12.56 -26.85
N ASN A 268 9.04 11.56 -27.17
CA ASN A 268 8.60 10.17 -27.36
C ASN A 268 8.61 9.36 -26.05
N THR A 269 8.87 10.01 -24.91
CA THR A 269 8.81 9.42 -23.57
C THR A 269 7.41 8.84 -23.29
N PRO A 270 7.29 7.60 -22.79
CA PRO A 270 6.00 6.93 -22.59
C PRO A 270 5.25 7.39 -21.32
N TYR A 271 5.71 8.44 -20.64
CA TYR A 271 5.19 8.93 -19.37
C TYR A 271 4.05 9.93 -19.61
N MET A 272 2.83 9.58 -19.15
CA MET A 272 1.60 10.35 -19.32
C MET A 272 0.87 10.63 -18.00
N TYR A 273 0.08 11.70 -17.97
CA TYR A 273 -0.89 12.01 -16.91
C TYR A 273 -2.19 12.62 -17.50
N SER A 274 -3.31 12.48 -16.80
CA SER A 274 -4.61 13.02 -17.24
C SER A 274 -4.78 14.51 -16.90
N SER A 275 -5.47 15.24 -17.79
CA SER A 275 -6.00 16.58 -17.53
C SER A 275 -7.20 16.89 -18.44
N TYR A 276 -8.07 17.81 -18.02
CA TYR A 276 -9.25 18.23 -18.79
C TYR A 276 -8.95 19.40 -19.75
N ASP A 277 -7.91 19.22 -20.56
CA ASP A 277 -7.42 20.11 -21.61
C ASP A 277 -7.96 19.70 -23.02
N PHE A 278 -7.55 20.40 -24.09
CA PHE A 278 -8.12 20.24 -25.43
C PHE A 278 -7.49 19.11 -26.28
N GLU A 279 -6.22 18.77 -26.07
CA GLU A 279 -5.46 17.85 -26.92
C GLU A 279 -4.87 16.67 -26.13
N CYS A 280 -4.94 15.46 -26.71
CA CYS A 280 -4.51 14.22 -26.09
C CYS A 280 -3.28 13.62 -26.79
N GLU A 281 -2.12 13.71 -26.14
CA GLU A 281 -0.81 13.26 -26.64
C GLU A 281 -0.56 11.75 -26.41
N SER A 282 -1.50 11.04 -25.79
CA SER A 282 -1.36 9.60 -25.51
C SER A 282 -1.07 8.78 -26.77
N ALA A 283 -1.74 9.09 -27.89
CA ALA A 283 -1.58 8.41 -29.18
C ALA A 283 -1.63 6.86 -29.06
N PRO A 284 -2.74 6.27 -28.55
CA PRO A 284 -2.84 4.83 -28.31
C PRO A 284 -2.75 4.01 -29.62
N THR A 285 -1.80 3.09 -29.65
CA THR A 285 -1.54 2.16 -30.76
C THR A 285 -2.68 1.13 -30.94
N GLN A 286 -2.56 0.24 -31.94
CA GLN A 286 -3.43 -0.95 -32.09
C GLN A 286 -2.66 -2.27 -31.89
N THR A 287 -1.57 -2.26 -31.12
CA THR A 287 -0.82 -3.47 -30.73
C THR A 287 -1.56 -4.27 -29.64
N LYS A 288 -1.09 -5.49 -29.34
CA LYS A 288 -1.63 -6.28 -28.23
C LYS A 288 -1.15 -5.69 -26.91
N LYS A 289 -2.08 -5.27 -26.06
CA LYS A 289 -1.80 -4.46 -24.87
C LYS A 289 -2.18 -5.16 -23.57
N VAL A 290 -1.43 -4.91 -22.50
CA VAL A 290 -1.78 -5.35 -21.15
C VAL A 290 -1.65 -4.19 -20.16
N LEU A 291 -2.76 -3.86 -19.50
CA LEU A 291 -2.81 -2.89 -18.41
C LEU A 291 -2.44 -3.58 -17.08
N ILE A 292 -1.46 -3.02 -16.38
CA ILE A 292 -0.93 -3.50 -15.11
C ILE A 292 -1.23 -2.41 -14.07
N LEU A 293 -2.06 -2.74 -13.07
CA LEU A 293 -2.36 -1.81 -11.99
C LEU A 293 -1.36 -1.98 -10.84
N GLY A 294 -0.71 -0.88 -10.44
CA GLY A 294 0.15 -0.79 -9.26
C GLY A 294 -0.63 -0.81 -7.94
N GLY A 295 0.04 -0.43 -6.85
CA GLY A 295 -0.56 -0.38 -5.50
C GLY A 295 -0.80 1.01 -4.93
N GLY A 296 -0.39 2.06 -5.65
CA GLY A 296 -0.37 3.42 -5.11
C GLY A 296 0.65 3.57 -3.97
N PRO A 297 0.42 4.46 -3.00
CA PRO A 297 1.39 4.79 -1.96
C PRO A 297 1.74 3.59 -1.08
N ASN A 298 3.05 3.41 -0.85
CA ASN A 298 3.56 2.45 0.11
C ASN A 298 2.95 2.69 1.50
N ARG A 299 2.71 1.59 2.23
CA ARG A 299 2.17 1.58 3.59
C ARG A 299 2.43 0.23 4.25
N ILE A 300 2.35 0.16 5.58
CA ILE A 300 2.56 -1.09 6.33
C ILE A 300 1.62 -2.19 5.81
N GLY A 301 2.22 -3.28 5.32
CA GLY A 301 1.53 -4.42 4.69
C GLY A 301 1.29 -4.32 3.18
N GLN A 302 1.60 -3.19 2.54
CA GLN A 302 1.57 -2.96 1.10
C GLN A 302 2.77 -2.09 0.69
N GLY A 303 3.93 -2.73 0.53
CA GLY A 303 5.18 -2.08 0.16
C GLY A 303 5.71 -2.50 -1.22
N ILE A 304 7.02 -2.39 -1.38
CA ILE A 304 7.78 -2.63 -2.60
C ILE A 304 7.69 -4.09 -3.13
N GLU A 305 7.15 -5.02 -2.33
CA GLU A 305 7.00 -6.42 -2.73
C GLU A 305 5.96 -6.57 -3.87
N PHE A 306 4.94 -5.71 -3.84
CA PHE A 306 3.91 -5.60 -4.87
C PHE A 306 4.43 -4.83 -6.11
N ASP A 307 5.23 -3.77 -5.90
CA ASP A 307 5.92 -3.06 -7.00
C ASP A 307 6.85 -4.00 -7.80
N TYR A 308 7.66 -4.80 -7.09
CA TYR A 308 8.49 -5.85 -7.68
C TYR A 308 7.69 -6.80 -8.57
N CYS A 309 6.48 -7.18 -8.13
CA CYS A 309 5.59 -8.03 -8.91
C CYS A 309 5.10 -7.33 -10.19
N CYS A 310 4.64 -6.07 -10.09
CA CYS A 310 4.19 -5.30 -11.25
C CYS A 310 5.32 -5.04 -12.26
N CYS A 311 6.51 -4.65 -11.80
CA CYS A 311 7.69 -4.50 -12.65
C CYS A 311 8.02 -5.82 -13.37
N HIS A 312 8.03 -6.93 -12.63
CA HIS A 312 8.28 -8.25 -13.22
C HIS A 312 7.23 -8.65 -14.26
N THR A 313 5.96 -8.30 -14.07
CA THR A 313 4.91 -8.47 -15.09
C THR A 313 5.24 -7.73 -16.37
N SER A 314 5.60 -6.44 -16.29
CA SER A 314 5.93 -5.63 -17.46
C SER A 314 7.08 -6.26 -18.26
N PHE A 315 8.22 -6.50 -17.60
CA PHE A 315 9.40 -7.12 -18.20
C PHE A 315 9.16 -8.52 -18.80
N ALA A 316 8.14 -9.25 -18.33
CA ALA A 316 7.78 -10.57 -18.84
C ALA A 316 6.88 -10.49 -20.08
N LEU A 317 5.96 -9.52 -20.12
CA LEU A 317 4.98 -9.35 -21.18
C LEU A 317 5.54 -8.57 -22.38
N GLN A 318 6.39 -7.55 -22.16
CA GLN A 318 7.24 -6.94 -23.19
C GLN A 318 8.01 -8.02 -23.96
N LYS A 319 8.70 -8.90 -23.23
CA LYS A 319 9.47 -10.01 -23.81
C LYS A 319 8.58 -11.09 -24.47
N ALA A 320 7.29 -11.11 -24.19
CA ALA A 320 6.31 -11.97 -24.86
C ALA A 320 5.65 -11.32 -26.09
N GLY A 321 5.99 -10.06 -26.42
CA GLY A 321 5.45 -9.33 -27.56
C GLY A 321 4.13 -8.61 -27.30
N TYR A 322 3.85 -8.28 -26.02
CA TYR A 322 2.80 -7.35 -25.64
C TYR A 322 3.38 -5.98 -25.37
N GLU A 323 2.63 -4.94 -25.74
CA GLU A 323 2.80 -3.59 -25.26
C GLU A 323 2.24 -3.50 -23.83
N THR A 324 3.03 -2.97 -22.92
CA THR A 324 2.76 -2.95 -21.50
C THR A 324 2.38 -1.55 -21.06
N ILE A 325 1.24 -1.46 -20.38
CA ILE A 325 0.71 -0.23 -19.85
C ILE A 325 0.77 -0.32 -18.32
N MET A 326 1.66 0.43 -17.69
CA MET A 326 1.66 0.57 -16.23
C MET A 326 0.74 1.71 -15.81
N MET A 327 -0.03 1.52 -14.74
CA MET A 327 -0.78 2.58 -14.10
C MET A 327 -0.54 2.55 -12.59
N ASN A 328 0.05 3.61 -12.03
CA ASN A 328 0.41 3.72 -10.61
C ASN A 328 0.63 5.19 -10.22
N SER A 329 0.59 5.52 -8.92
CA SER A 329 0.68 6.89 -8.39
C SER A 329 1.79 7.11 -7.34
N ASN A 330 2.70 6.14 -7.18
CA ASN A 330 3.78 6.19 -6.20
C ASN A 330 5.07 6.73 -6.84
N PRO A 331 5.73 7.78 -6.30
CA PRO A 331 6.98 8.31 -6.87
C PRO A 331 8.24 7.53 -6.44
N GLU A 332 8.15 6.65 -5.43
CA GLU A 332 9.28 5.90 -4.87
C GLU A 332 9.62 4.62 -5.68
N THR A 333 8.74 4.22 -6.61
CA THR A 333 8.70 2.86 -7.16
C THR A 333 9.34 2.69 -8.53
N VAL A 334 9.79 1.46 -8.84
CA VAL A 334 10.37 1.14 -10.15
C VAL A 334 9.28 0.99 -11.22
N SER A 335 8.02 0.69 -10.87
CA SER A 335 6.91 0.67 -11.83
C SER A 335 6.58 2.03 -12.43
N THR A 336 6.91 3.12 -11.74
CA THR A 336 6.72 4.50 -12.20
C THR A 336 7.97 5.10 -12.85
N ASP A 337 9.01 4.29 -13.06
CA ASP A 337 10.06 4.57 -14.04
C ASP A 337 9.51 4.36 -15.46
N TYR A 338 9.75 5.32 -16.36
CA TYR A 338 9.28 5.24 -17.74
C TYR A 338 10.01 4.17 -18.57
N ASP A 339 11.19 3.70 -18.15
CA ASP A 339 11.89 2.56 -18.77
C ASP A 339 11.24 1.20 -18.40
N THR A 340 10.37 1.14 -17.38
CA THR A 340 9.79 -0.12 -16.89
C THR A 340 8.63 -0.65 -17.75
N SER A 341 7.96 0.19 -18.53
CA SER A 341 6.80 -0.19 -19.36
C SER A 341 6.72 0.65 -20.63
N ASP A 342 6.17 0.09 -21.70
CA ASP A 342 6.08 0.78 -22.99
C ASP A 342 5.16 2.01 -22.95
N ARG A 343 4.27 2.08 -21.94
CA ARG A 343 3.30 3.17 -21.69
C ARG A 343 3.08 3.31 -20.18
N LEU A 344 3.38 4.46 -19.60
CA LEU A 344 3.19 4.75 -18.17
C LEU A 344 2.10 5.82 -17.98
N TYR A 345 1.05 5.48 -17.23
CA TYR A 345 0.04 6.41 -16.74
C TYR A 345 0.27 6.69 -15.24
N PHE A 346 0.81 7.87 -14.93
CA PHE A 346 1.05 8.28 -13.54
C PHE A 346 -0.23 8.87 -12.95
N GLU A 347 -1.14 7.99 -12.55
CA GLU A 347 -2.55 8.29 -12.33
C GLU A 347 -3.11 7.66 -11.04
N PRO A 348 -4.13 8.27 -10.40
CA PRO A 348 -4.78 7.69 -9.24
C PRO A 348 -5.43 6.34 -9.56
N LEU A 349 -5.35 5.38 -8.64
CA LEU A 349 -5.94 4.05 -8.81
C LEU A 349 -7.40 4.04 -8.34
N THR A 350 -8.26 4.82 -9.01
CA THR A 350 -9.72 4.83 -8.76
C THR A 350 -10.49 4.16 -9.89
N VAL A 351 -11.78 3.86 -9.67
CA VAL A 351 -12.66 3.34 -10.73
C VAL A 351 -12.77 4.34 -11.88
N GLU A 352 -12.99 5.63 -11.60
CA GLU A 352 -13.06 6.66 -12.64
C GLU A 352 -11.79 6.70 -13.51
N ASP A 353 -10.63 6.83 -12.86
CA ASP A 353 -9.34 7.07 -13.51
C ASP A 353 -8.89 5.81 -14.30
N VAL A 354 -9.07 4.61 -13.75
CA VAL A 354 -8.75 3.35 -14.45
C VAL A 354 -9.69 3.11 -15.63
N LEU A 355 -10.99 3.39 -15.50
CA LEU A 355 -11.93 3.28 -16.63
C LEU A 355 -11.60 4.27 -17.75
N ASN A 356 -11.14 5.49 -17.42
CA ASN A 356 -10.68 6.45 -18.43
C ASN A 356 -9.51 5.90 -19.27
N VAL A 357 -8.55 5.20 -18.65
CA VAL A 357 -7.44 4.54 -19.37
C VAL A 357 -7.94 3.34 -20.19
N ILE A 358 -8.85 2.52 -19.66
CA ILE A 358 -9.44 1.37 -20.36
C ILE A 358 -10.19 1.81 -21.63
N ASP A 359 -10.97 2.89 -21.55
CA ASP A 359 -11.77 3.41 -22.67
C ASP A 359 -10.89 3.95 -23.81
N LEU A 360 -9.75 4.55 -23.47
CA LEU A 360 -8.77 5.08 -24.42
C LEU A 360 -7.91 3.98 -25.05
N GLU A 361 -7.30 3.12 -24.23
CA GLU A 361 -6.29 2.15 -24.66
C GLU A 361 -6.88 0.86 -25.21
N ARG A 362 -8.03 0.44 -24.65
CA ARG A 362 -8.76 -0.81 -24.92
C ARG A 362 -7.83 -2.03 -24.95
N PRO A 363 -7.21 -2.40 -23.80
CA PRO A 363 -6.19 -3.44 -23.76
C PRO A 363 -6.76 -4.86 -23.92
N ASP A 364 -5.95 -5.81 -24.40
CA ASP A 364 -6.30 -7.23 -24.48
C ASP A 364 -6.46 -7.87 -23.09
N GLY A 365 -5.78 -7.30 -22.09
CA GLY A 365 -5.75 -7.78 -20.72
C GLY A 365 -5.59 -6.69 -19.67
N ILE A 366 -6.11 -6.96 -18.48
CA ILE A 366 -5.92 -6.16 -17.27
C ILE A 366 -5.45 -7.09 -16.14
N ILE A 367 -4.38 -6.74 -15.46
CA ILE A 367 -3.82 -7.46 -14.32
C ILE A 367 -4.04 -6.64 -13.05
N VAL A 368 -4.77 -7.22 -12.10
CA VAL A 368 -5.25 -6.56 -10.86
C VAL A 368 -4.71 -7.21 -9.59
N GLN A 369 -4.07 -8.38 -9.71
CA GLN A 369 -3.73 -9.25 -8.58
C GLN A 369 -2.36 -8.95 -7.95
N PHE A 370 -1.57 -8.03 -8.52
CA PHE A 370 -0.15 -7.87 -8.18
C PHE A 370 0.17 -6.58 -7.42
N GLY A 371 -0.70 -5.56 -7.46
CA GLY A 371 -0.51 -4.29 -6.74
C GLY A 371 -1.07 -4.27 -5.30
N GLY A 372 -1.27 -5.41 -4.66
CA GLY A 372 -1.88 -5.47 -3.31
C GLY A 372 -3.38 -5.14 -3.31
N GLN A 373 -3.92 -4.63 -2.21
CA GLN A 373 -5.39 -4.55 -2.03
C GLN A 373 -6.06 -3.45 -2.86
N THR A 374 -5.33 -2.41 -3.28
CA THR A 374 -5.86 -1.29 -4.07
C THR A 374 -6.50 -1.77 -5.38
N PRO A 375 -5.77 -2.42 -6.31
CA PRO A 375 -6.38 -2.91 -7.55
C PRO A 375 -7.37 -4.07 -7.36
N LEU A 376 -7.26 -4.87 -6.28
CA LEU A 376 -8.26 -5.90 -5.96
C LEU A 376 -9.64 -5.28 -5.69
N LYS A 377 -9.69 -4.17 -4.94
CA LYS A 377 -10.94 -3.44 -4.66
C LYS A 377 -11.58 -2.86 -5.94
N LEU A 378 -10.79 -2.63 -6.98
CA LEU A 378 -11.28 -2.21 -8.30
C LEU A 378 -11.72 -3.40 -9.17
N ALA A 379 -11.32 -4.64 -8.86
CA ALA A 379 -11.52 -5.79 -9.73
C ALA A 379 -13.01 -6.09 -10.02
N LEU A 380 -13.88 -6.01 -9.02
CA LEU A 380 -15.33 -6.18 -9.19
C LEU A 380 -15.97 -5.01 -9.95
N PRO A 381 -15.75 -3.72 -9.61
CA PRO A 381 -16.20 -2.58 -10.42
C PRO A 381 -15.75 -2.62 -11.89
N ILE A 382 -14.49 -2.97 -12.16
CA ILE A 382 -13.95 -3.11 -13.52
C ILE A 382 -14.65 -4.27 -14.24
N GLN A 383 -14.85 -5.42 -13.59
CA GLN A 383 -15.55 -6.56 -14.18
C GLN A 383 -17.00 -6.21 -14.55
N GLN A 384 -17.73 -5.53 -13.66
CA GLN A 384 -19.09 -5.05 -13.93
C GLN A 384 -19.14 -4.10 -15.13
N TYR A 385 -18.19 -3.16 -15.23
CA TYR A 385 -18.08 -2.27 -16.38
C TYR A 385 -17.85 -3.05 -17.69
N LEU A 386 -16.94 -4.02 -17.69
CA LEU A 386 -16.60 -4.85 -18.85
C LEU A 386 -17.75 -5.79 -19.27
N ASP A 387 -18.51 -6.33 -18.32
CA ASP A 387 -19.68 -7.16 -18.59
C ASP A 387 -20.92 -6.37 -19.04
N GLU A 388 -20.97 -5.07 -18.77
CA GLU A 388 -21.98 -4.17 -19.31
C GLU A 388 -21.60 -3.69 -20.72
N HIS A 389 -20.43 -3.06 -20.86
CA HIS A 389 -20.02 -2.33 -22.07
C HIS A 389 -19.34 -3.22 -23.12
N LYS A 390 -18.74 -4.34 -22.71
CA LYS A 390 -18.12 -5.37 -23.57
C LYS A 390 -17.13 -4.82 -24.62
N PRO A 391 -16.25 -3.85 -24.28
CA PRO A 391 -15.42 -3.16 -25.26
C PRO A 391 -14.48 -4.12 -26.00
N LEU A 392 -14.33 -3.89 -27.30
CA LEU A 392 -13.37 -4.60 -28.15
C LEU A 392 -11.96 -4.06 -27.92
N ALA A 393 -11.00 -4.96 -27.76
CA ALA A 393 -9.58 -4.59 -27.62
C ALA A 393 -9.07 -3.90 -28.90
N ALA A 394 -8.16 -2.93 -28.75
CA ALA A 394 -7.58 -2.17 -29.87
C ALA A 394 -6.84 -3.09 -30.87
N SER A 395 -6.28 -4.20 -30.40
CA SER A 395 -5.64 -5.24 -31.21
C SER A 395 -6.60 -6.01 -32.13
N GLY A 396 -7.92 -5.89 -31.94
CA GLY A 396 -8.93 -6.71 -32.60
C GLY A 396 -8.95 -8.18 -32.18
N ALA A 397 -8.09 -8.61 -31.24
CA ALA A 397 -7.95 -10.02 -30.85
C ALA A 397 -9.10 -10.55 -29.96
N GLY A 398 -9.97 -9.68 -29.47
CA GLY A 398 -11.10 -10.06 -28.62
C GLY A 398 -11.74 -8.85 -27.92
N ARG A 399 -12.29 -9.09 -26.72
CA ARG A 399 -12.73 -8.05 -25.79
C ARG A 399 -11.67 -7.76 -24.74
N VAL A 400 -11.69 -6.55 -24.21
CA VAL A 400 -10.98 -6.22 -22.96
C VAL A 400 -11.50 -7.12 -21.84
N ARG A 401 -10.60 -7.64 -21.01
CA ARG A 401 -10.93 -8.56 -19.91
C ARG A 401 -9.85 -8.52 -18.83
N ILE A 402 -10.22 -8.80 -17.58
CA ILE A 402 -9.25 -9.13 -16.54
C ILE A 402 -8.60 -10.49 -16.89
N TRP A 403 -7.30 -10.61 -16.66
CA TRP A 403 -6.50 -11.82 -16.89
C TRP A 403 -6.14 -12.49 -15.56
N GLY A 404 -5.81 -13.78 -15.60
CA GLY A 404 -5.50 -14.57 -14.40
C GLY A 404 -6.74 -14.98 -13.60
N THR A 405 -6.56 -15.14 -12.29
CA THR A 405 -7.64 -15.46 -11.35
C THR A 405 -8.78 -14.45 -11.47
N SER A 406 -10.00 -14.93 -11.65
CA SER A 406 -11.18 -14.08 -11.83
C SER A 406 -11.52 -13.26 -10.58
N PRO A 407 -12.20 -12.10 -10.70
CA PRO A 407 -12.68 -11.34 -9.54
C PRO A 407 -13.62 -12.16 -8.64
N ASP A 408 -14.46 -13.01 -9.21
CA ASP A 408 -15.32 -13.93 -8.45
C ASP A 408 -14.54 -15.02 -7.72
N SER A 409 -13.44 -15.51 -8.31
CA SER A 409 -12.49 -16.44 -7.66
C SER A 409 -11.72 -15.80 -6.50
N ILE A 410 -11.49 -14.48 -6.55
CA ILE A 410 -10.86 -13.71 -5.47
C ILE A 410 -11.88 -13.48 -4.35
N ASP A 411 -13.08 -13.01 -4.69
CA ASP A 411 -14.22 -12.86 -3.77
C ASP A 411 -14.56 -14.18 -3.06
N ALA A 412 -14.53 -15.31 -3.76
CA ALA A 412 -14.75 -16.64 -3.19
C ALA A 412 -13.71 -17.10 -2.14
N ALA A 413 -12.60 -16.38 -2.00
CA ALA A 413 -11.57 -16.61 -0.98
C ALA A 413 -11.56 -15.55 0.13
N GLU A 414 -11.96 -14.30 -0.16
CA GLU A 414 -12.13 -13.25 0.85
C GLU A 414 -13.49 -13.36 1.58
N ASP A 415 -14.55 -13.88 0.94
CA ASP A 415 -15.84 -14.17 1.57
C ASP A 415 -15.82 -15.45 2.41
N ARG A 416 -16.14 -15.32 3.70
CA ARG A 416 -16.06 -16.42 4.67
C ARG A 416 -17.11 -17.52 4.44
N GLU A 417 -18.31 -17.21 3.94
CA GLU A 417 -19.35 -18.22 3.72
C GLU A 417 -19.03 -19.08 2.48
N ARG A 418 -18.62 -18.44 1.37
CA ARG A 418 -18.12 -19.09 0.16
C ARG A 418 -16.88 -19.94 0.45
N PHE A 419 -15.91 -19.38 1.17
CA PHE A 419 -14.65 -20.08 1.49
C PHE A 419 -14.89 -21.27 2.42
N ASN A 420 -15.69 -21.13 3.48
CA ASN A 420 -16.04 -22.24 4.38
C ASN A 420 -16.72 -23.40 3.65
N ALA A 421 -17.59 -23.12 2.67
CA ALA A 421 -18.20 -24.15 1.84
C ALA A 421 -17.16 -24.90 1.00
N ILE A 422 -16.19 -24.18 0.41
CA ILE A 422 -15.08 -24.76 -0.37
C ILE A 422 -14.17 -25.64 0.50
N LEU A 423 -13.76 -25.18 1.70
CA LEU A 423 -12.92 -25.99 2.58
C LEU A 423 -13.60 -27.29 3.02
N LYS A 424 -14.91 -27.21 3.32
CA LYS A 424 -15.74 -28.37 3.66
C LYS A 424 -15.95 -29.33 2.49
N GLU A 425 -16.04 -28.83 1.26
CA GLU A 425 -16.08 -29.65 0.03
C GLU A 425 -14.76 -30.42 -0.18
N LEU A 426 -13.63 -29.79 0.13
CA LEU A 426 -12.28 -30.34 -0.07
C LEU A 426 -11.75 -31.20 1.09
N GLY A 427 -12.42 -31.20 2.25
CA GLY A 427 -11.92 -31.86 3.46
C GLY A 427 -10.66 -31.18 4.02
N ILE A 428 -10.62 -29.85 3.98
CA ILE A 428 -9.55 -29.03 4.56
C ILE A 428 -9.99 -28.54 5.93
N GLU A 429 -9.22 -28.85 6.96
CA GLU A 429 -9.48 -28.39 8.32
C GLU A 429 -9.05 -26.93 8.52
N GLN A 430 -9.77 -26.24 9.40
CA GLN A 430 -9.51 -24.85 9.78
C GLN A 430 -9.75 -24.67 11.29
N PRO A 431 -9.28 -23.57 11.92
CA PRO A 431 -9.66 -23.25 13.29
C PRO A 431 -11.19 -23.21 13.42
N LYS A 432 -11.74 -23.71 14.54
CA LYS A 432 -13.16 -23.51 14.84
C LYS A 432 -13.43 -22.02 14.90
N GLY A 433 -14.47 -21.54 14.22
CA GLY A 433 -14.73 -20.12 14.07
C GLY A 433 -16.17 -19.81 13.67
N GLY A 434 -16.56 -18.55 13.81
CA GLY A 434 -17.88 -18.05 13.44
C GLY A 434 -17.84 -16.60 12.95
N ILE A 435 -18.97 -16.16 12.38
CA ILE A 435 -19.17 -14.80 11.86
C ILE A 435 -20.11 -14.07 12.82
N ALA A 436 -19.62 -13.00 13.46
CA ALA A 436 -20.41 -12.13 14.32
C ALA A 436 -20.91 -10.90 13.57
N LYS A 437 -22.19 -10.56 13.75
CA LYS A 437 -22.82 -9.33 13.23
C LYS A 437 -23.28 -8.40 14.37
N SER A 438 -23.09 -8.83 15.62
CA SER A 438 -23.35 -8.10 16.85
C SER A 438 -22.45 -8.59 17.99
N GLU A 439 -22.37 -7.82 19.08
CA GLU A 439 -21.67 -8.21 20.31
C GLU A 439 -22.21 -9.53 20.90
N ALA A 440 -23.53 -9.72 20.85
CA ALA A 440 -24.19 -10.93 21.34
C ALA A 440 -23.77 -12.18 20.54
N ASP A 441 -23.64 -12.06 19.21
CA ASP A 441 -23.15 -13.16 18.36
C ASP A 441 -21.71 -13.52 18.72
N ALA A 442 -20.83 -12.50 18.83
CA ALA A 442 -19.42 -12.71 19.14
C ALA A 442 -19.22 -13.38 20.50
N LEU A 443 -19.93 -12.93 21.53
CA LEU A 443 -19.91 -13.52 22.87
C LEU A 443 -20.47 -14.96 22.87
N ALA A 444 -21.47 -15.27 22.04
CA ALA A 444 -21.98 -16.63 21.90
C ALA A 444 -20.96 -17.56 21.24
N ILE A 445 -20.36 -17.11 20.12
CA ILE A 445 -19.33 -17.84 19.37
C ILE A 445 -18.08 -18.07 20.24
N ALA A 446 -17.62 -17.07 20.98
CA ALA A 446 -16.49 -17.18 21.91
C ALA A 446 -16.77 -18.15 23.07
N LYS A 447 -18.02 -18.29 23.51
CA LYS A 447 -18.44 -19.25 24.55
C LYS A 447 -18.57 -20.69 24.03
N GLU A 448 -18.92 -20.89 22.78
CA GLU A 448 -18.89 -22.21 22.14
C GLU A 448 -17.46 -22.69 21.88
N ILE A 449 -16.58 -21.78 21.42
CA ILE A 449 -15.22 -22.08 21.00
C ILE A 449 -14.22 -22.10 22.17
N GLY A 450 -14.46 -21.25 23.18
CA GLY A 450 -13.62 -21.06 24.36
C GLY A 450 -12.38 -20.19 24.09
N TYR A 451 -12.06 -19.30 25.03
CA TYR A 451 -10.88 -18.42 24.96
C TYR A 451 -9.53 -19.18 25.02
N PRO A 452 -8.41 -18.55 24.57
CA PRO A 452 -8.36 -17.34 23.76
C PRO A 452 -8.95 -17.53 22.35
N VAL A 453 -9.38 -16.43 21.74
CA VAL A 453 -9.89 -16.34 20.36
C VAL A 453 -9.15 -15.23 19.60
N VAL A 454 -9.05 -15.36 18.29
CA VAL A 454 -8.64 -14.27 17.39
C VAL A 454 -9.89 -13.58 16.89
N VAL A 455 -9.91 -12.25 16.95
CA VAL A 455 -10.93 -11.42 16.34
C VAL A 455 -10.34 -10.63 15.17
N ARG A 456 -11.05 -10.59 14.04
CA ARG A 456 -10.61 -9.88 12.83
C ARG A 456 -11.78 -9.31 12.01
N PRO A 457 -11.64 -8.13 11.39
CA PRO A 457 -12.56 -7.68 10.35
C PRO A 457 -12.48 -8.57 9.11
N SER A 458 -13.52 -8.52 8.28
CA SER A 458 -13.50 -9.10 6.92
C SER A 458 -12.83 -8.15 5.92
N TYR A 459 -12.39 -8.65 4.75
CA TYR A 459 -11.84 -7.84 3.63
C TYR A 459 -10.65 -6.90 3.98
N VAL A 460 -9.78 -7.30 4.92
CA VAL A 460 -8.58 -6.54 5.33
C VAL A 460 -7.27 -7.30 5.04
N LEU A 461 -6.20 -6.55 4.77
CA LEU A 461 -4.83 -7.06 4.60
C LEU A 461 -3.94 -6.59 5.77
N GLY A 462 -2.91 -7.36 6.10
CA GLY A 462 -1.85 -6.89 7.03
C GLY A 462 -2.29 -6.88 8.49
N GLY A 463 -3.19 -7.79 8.87
CA GLY A 463 -3.69 -7.93 10.24
C GLY A 463 -4.47 -6.71 10.74
N ARG A 464 -5.04 -5.88 9.85
CA ARG A 464 -5.59 -4.58 10.23
C ARG A 464 -6.68 -4.72 11.31
N ALA A 465 -6.43 -4.12 12.48
CA ALA A 465 -7.31 -4.21 13.65
C ALA A 465 -7.69 -5.66 14.05
N MET A 466 -6.74 -6.61 13.96
CA MET A 466 -6.89 -7.94 14.58
C MET A 466 -6.41 -7.91 16.04
N GLU A 467 -7.04 -8.67 16.94
CA GLU A 467 -6.60 -8.84 18.34
C GLU A 467 -6.73 -10.32 18.80
N ILE A 468 -5.87 -10.76 19.72
CA ILE A 468 -6.04 -12.01 20.47
C ILE A 468 -6.74 -11.68 21.79
N VAL A 469 -7.97 -12.16 21.94
CA VAL A 469 -8.87 -11.83 23.06
C VAL A 469 -8.95 -13.02 24.02
N PHE A 470 -8.94 -12.72 25.32
CA PHE A 470 -8.86 -13.69 26.41
C PHE A 470 -10.08 -13.72 27.34
N THR A 471 -10.95 -12.70 27.30
CA THR A 471 -12.14 -12.57 28.17
C THR A 471 -13.29 -11.84 27.46
N ASP A 472 -14.51 -11.99 27.98
CA ASP A 472 -15.73 -11.33 27.48
C ASP A 472 -15.63 -9.79 27.48
N GLU A 473 -15.03 -9.20 28.52
CA GLU A 473 -14.93 -7.75 28.66
C GLU A 473 -13.99 -7.15 27.61
N LYS A 474 -12.90 -7.85 27.29
CA LYS A 474 -12.03 -7.49 26.16
C LYS A 474 -12.75 -7.66 24.82
N LEU A 475 -13.58 -8.69 24.66
CA LEU A 475 -14.33 -8.92 23.41
C LEU A 475 -15.31 -7.78 23.14
N ALA A 476 -16.09 -7.36 24.15
CA ALA A 476 -16.98 -6.20 24.03
C ALA A 476 -16.19 -4.91 23.72
N THR A 477 -15.09 -4.66 24.44
CA THR A 477 -14.21 -3.48 24.22
C THR A 477 -13.63 -3.43 22.80
N TYR A 478 -13.24 -4.58 22.24
CA TYR A 478 -12.77 -4.69 20.86
C TYR A 478 -13.90 -4.34 19.87
N LEU A 479 -15.09 -4.93 20.04
CA LEU A 479 -16.21 -4.76 19.11
C LEU A 479 -16.76 -3.34 19.12
N GLU A 480 -16.84 -2.71 20.29
CA GLU A 480 -17.13 -1.28 20.42
C GLU A 480 -16.22 -0.41 19.55
N ASN A 481 -14.96 -0.81 19.33
CA ASN A 481 -14.00 -0.04 18.54
C ASN A 481 -13.97 -0.48 17.07
N ALA A 482 -14.07 -1.78 16.77
CA ALA A 482 -14.14 -2.30 15.42
C ALA A 482 -15.36 -1.76 14.64
N VAL A 483 -16.54 -1.74 15.27
CA VAL A 483 -17.78 -1.21 14.65
C VAL A 483 -17.71 0.31 14.38
N LYS A 484 -16.83 1.05 15.06
CA LYS A 484 -16.53 2.47 14.76
C LYS A 484 -15.62 2.64 13.54
N VAL A 485 -14.87 1.60 13.14
CA VAL A 485 -13.95 1.62 11.99
C VAL A 485 -14.67 1.28 10.69
N ASP A 486 -15.49 0.23 10.68
CA ASP A 486 -16.36 -0.11 9.56
C ASP A 486 -17.62 -0.85 10.07
N PRO A 487 -18.81 -0.22 10.09
CA PRO A 487 -20.02 -0.80 10.67
C PRO A 487 -20.74 -1.78 9.74
N ASP A 488 -20.40 -1.81 8.45
CA ASP A 488 -21.05 -2.66 7.45
C ASP A 488 -20.33 -4.02 7.28
N LEU A 489 -19.13 -4.17 7.83
CA LEU A 489 -18.31 -5.39 7.75
C LEU A 489 -18.50 -6.32 8.97
N PRO A 490 -18.75 -7.63 8.75
CA PRO A 490 -18.84 -8.58 9.86
C PRO A 490 -17.46 -8.93 10.43
N VAL A 491 -17.45 -9.24 11.73
CA VAL A 491 -16.24 -9.65 12.47
C VAL A 491 -16.17 -11.17 12.53
N LEU A 492 -15.01 -11.72 12.20
CA LEU A 492 -14.72 -13.14 12.38
C LEU A 492 -14.17 -13.38 13.78
N VAL A 493 -14.65 -14.43 14.43
CA VAL A 493 -14.17 -14.92 15.73
C VAL A 493 -13.68 -16.35 15.54
N ASP A 494 -12.36 -16.52 15.39
CA ASP A 494 -11.70 -17.81 15.12
C ASP A 494 -10.94 -18.29 16.38
N LYS A 495 -10.78 -19.61 16.57
CA LYS A 495 -10.04 -20.16 17.72
C LYS A 495 -8.56 -19.81 17.63
N TYR A 496 -8.00 -19.22 18.69
CA TYR A 496 -6.54 -19.05 18.77
C TYR A 496 -5.85 -20.39 18.99
N LEU A 497 -4.89 -20.72 18.12
CA LEU A 497 -4.08 -21.93 18.17
C LEU A 497 -2.77 -21.65 18.92
N SER A 498 -2.80 -21.72 20.25
CA SER A 498 -1.61 -21.54 21.09
C SER A 498 -0.48 -22.50 20.72
N ASP A 499 0.76 -22.01 20.78
CA ASP A 499 1.99 -22.78 20.58
C ASP A 499 2.04 -23.52 19.21
N ALA A 500 1.36 -22.96 18.20
CA ALA A 500 1.35 -23.47 16.83
C ALA A 500 2.38 -22.74 15.94
N ILE A 501 3.00 -23.46 15.01
CA ILE A 501 3.95 -22.92 14.03
C ILE A 501 3.16 -22.42 12.81
N GLU A 502 3.38 -21.17 12.40
CA GLU A 502 2.77 -20.61 11.19
C GLU A 502 3.62 -20.91 9.94
N ILE A 503 2.95 -21.20 8.82
CA ILE A 503 3.55 -21.60 7.55
C ILE A 503 2.93 -20.79 6.41
N ASP A 504 3.74 -20.00 5.70
CA ASP A 504 3.37 -19.41 4.41
C ASP A 504 3.70 -20.36 3.25
N VAL A 505 2.82 -20.43 2.26
CA VAL A 505 3.01 -21.21 1.03
C VAL A 505 2.66 -20.38 -0.19
N ASP A 506 3.66 -20.01 -0.98
CA ASP A 506 3.44 -19.38 -2.29
C ASP A 506 3.40 -20.45 -3.38
N SER A 507 2.39 -20.36 -4.25
CA SER A 507 2.11 -21.31 -5.31
C SER A 507 1.73 -20.62 -6.62
N LEU A 508 1.90 -21.36 -7.73
CA LEU A 508 1.62 -20.89 -9.08
C LEU A 508 0.71 -21.90 -9.80
N SER A 509 -0.35 -21.39 -10.43
CA SER A 509 -1.35 -22.18 -11.16
C SER A 509 -1.54 -21.66 -12.59
N ASP A 510 -1.78 -22.55 -13.55
CA ASP A 510 -2.19 -22.19 -14.92
C ASP A 510 -3.69 -22.44 -15.19
N SER A 511 -4.17 -21.94 -16.33
CA SER A 511 -5.56 -22.11 -16.78
C SER A 511 -5.96 -23.55 -17.13
N HIS A 512 -5.06 -24.53 -16.99
CA HIS A 512 -5.37 -25.96 -17.12
C HIS A 512 -5.47 -26.66 -15.76
N GLY A 513 -5.30 -25.93 -14.65
CA GLY A 513 -5.33 -26.48 -13.29
C GLY A 513 -4.05 -27.22 -12.91
N ASN A 514 -2.94 -27.01 -13.61
CA ASN A 514 -1.62 -27.45 -13.14
C ASN A 514 -1.17 -26.50 -12.02
N VAL A 515 -0.73 -27.03 -10.88
CA VAL A 515 -0.33 -26.24 -9.71
C VAL A 515 1.03 -26.69 -9.20
N VAL A 516 1.96 -25.73 -9.11
CA VAL A 516 3.32 -25.91 -8.60
C VAL A 516 3.53 -25.04 -7.37
N ILE A 517 4.17 -25.61 -6.34
CA ILE A 517 4.58 -24.87 -5.15
C ILE A 517 5.84 -24.07 -5.50
N GLY A 518 5.81 -22.77 -5.26
CA GLY A 518 6.97 -21.88 -5.37
C GLY A 518 7.87 -22.02 -4.14
N GLY A 519 7.29 -21.94 -2.94
CA GLY A 519 8.03 -22.15 -1.70
C GLY A 519 7.11 -22.43 -0.50
N ILE A 520 7.66 -23.13 0.49
CA ILE A 520 7.05 -23.34 1.81
C ILE A 520 7.99 -22.70 2.83
N MET A 521 7.46 -21.80 3.64
CA MET A 521 8.18 -20.95 4.58
C MET A 521 7.75 -21.28 6.00
N GLU A 522 8.69 -21.73 6.83
CA GLU A 522 8.45 -21.96 8.27
C GLU A 522 8.70 -20.66 9.03
N HIS A 523 7.74 -20.17 9.82
CA HIS A 523 7.94 -18.99 10.66
C HIS A 523 8.78 -19.35 11.90
N ILE A 524 9.52 -18.39 12.43
CA ILE A 524 10.30 -18.53 13.66
C ILE A 524 9.41 -18.20 14.87
N GLU A 525 8.56 -17.19 14.73
CA GLU A 525 7.50 -16.84 15.66
C GLU A 525 6.30 -17.79 15.51
N GLN A 526 5.52 -17.94 16.60
CA GLN A 526 4.28 -18.72 16.60
C GLN A 526 3.15 -18.00 15.85
N ALA A 527 2.18 -18.78 15.38
CA ALA A 527 0.91 -18.27 14.87
C ALA A 527 0.25 -17.33 15.90
N GLY A 528 -0.07 -16.10 15.49
CA GLY A 528 -0.46 -15.02 16.39
C GLY A 528 0.52 -13.84 16.42
N VAL A 529 1.75 -14.03 15.95
CA VAL A 529 2.53 -12.96 15.32
C VAL A 529 2.23 -13.00 13.83
N HIS A 530 1.81 -11.87 13.25
CA HIS A 530 1.41 -11.80 11.86
C HIS A 530 2.59 -12.00 10.89
N SER A 531 2.46 -12.91 9.91
CA SER A 531 3.40 -13.25 8.81
C SER A 531 4.32 -12.15 8.27
N GLY A 532 3.83 -10.91 8.16
CA GLY A 532 4.62 -9.75 7.76
C GLY A 532 5.74 -9.38 8.75
N ASP A 533 5.49 -9.49 10.05
CA ASP A 533 6.42 -9.15 11.13
C ASP A 533 7.26 -10.35 11.58
N SER A 534 6.79 -11.58 11.34
CA SER A 534 7.54 -12.81 11.66
C SER A 534 8.78 -12.96 10.79
N ALA A 535 9.87 -13.49 11.35
CA ALA A 535 10.95 -14.07 10.58
C ALA A 535 10.52 -15.43 10.00
N CYS A 536 11.02 -15.80 8.82
CA CYS A 536 10.70 -17.11 8.22
C CYS A 536 11.85 -17.72 7.41
N VAL A 537 11.81 -19.03 7.21
CA VAL A 537 12.93 -19.79 6.63
C VAL A 537 12.51 -20.74 5.50
N ILE A 538 13.33 -20.76 4.44
CA ILE A 538 13.27 -21.70 3.31
C ILE A 538 14.62 -22.45 3.21
N PRO A 539 14.64 -23.79 3.10
CA PRO A 539 13.52 -24.70 3.33
C PRO A 539 13.18 -24.81 4.83
N THR A 540 12.00 -25.35 5.13
CA THR A 540 11.53 -25.66 6.48
C THR A 540 12.55 -26.47 7.29
N LYS A 541 12.60 -26.23 8.61
CA LYS A 541 13.60 -26.75 9.55
C LYS A 541 13.06 -27.78 10.54
N THR A 542 11.84 -27.60 11.06
CA THR A 542 11.26 -28.45 12.10
C THR A 542 10.04 -29.25 11.63
N ILE A 543 9.36 -28.82 10.57
CA ILE A 543 8.11 -29.47 10.13
C ILE A 543 8.33 -30.91 9.60
N SER A 544 7.43 -31.82 10.01
CA SER A 544 7.41 -33.21 9.57
C SER A 544 6.99 -33.38 8.10
N SER A 545 7.46 -34.46 7.45
CA SER A 545 7.10 -34.73 6.05
C SER A 545 5.60 -34.91 5.83
N SER A 546 4.88 -35.56 6.76
CA SER A 546 3.43 -35.73 6.68
C SER A 546 2.68 -34.40 6.72
N CYS A 547 3.10 -33.47 7.58
CA CYS A 547 2.53 -32.11 7.60
C CYS A 547 2.77 -31.38 6.26
N LEU A 548 4.01 -31.44 5.75
CA LEU A 548 4.36 -30.81 4.46
C LEU A 548 3.59 -31.42 3.29
N ASP A 549 3.34 -32.73 3.29
CA ASP A 549 2.60 -33.41 2.22
C ASP A 549 1.09 -33.13 2.29
N THR A 550 0.51 -33.01 3.50
CA THR A 550 -0.85 -32.47 3.71
C THR A 550 -0.96 -31.05 3.16
N ILE A 551 -0.04 -30.16 3.53
CA ILE A 551 0.02 -28.77 3.05
C ILE A 551 0.09 -28.74 1.51
N ARG A 552 1.05 -29.43 0.90
CA ARG A 552 1.19 -29.53 -0.56
C ARG A 552 -0.07 -30.06 -1.26
N SER A 553 -0.80 -30.98 -0.63
CA SER A 553 -2.07 -31.52 -1.15
C SER A 553 -3.17 -30.47 -1.08
N TRP A 554 -3.36 -29.86 0.09
CA TRP A 554 -4.39 -28.84 0.33
C TRP A 554 -4.21 -27.59 -0.54
N THR A 555 -2.99 -27.04 -0.65
CA THR A 555 -2.71 -25.89 -1.53
C THR A 555 -3.08 -26.19 -2.98
N LYS A 556 -2.72 -27.38 -3.50
CA LYS A 556 -2.98 -27.78 -4.89
C LYS A 556 -4.47 -28.04 -5.16
N ASN A 557 -5.20 -28.58 -4.20
CA ASN A 557 -6.63 -28.82 -4.33
C ASN A 557 -7.43 -27.51 -4.24
N LEU A 558 -7.04 -26.62 -3.33
CA LEU A 558 -7.67 -25.30 -3.16
C LEU A 558 -7.45 -24.39 -4.37
N ALA A 559 -6.21 -24.31 -4.89
CA ALA A 559 -5.89 -23.57 -6.12
C ALA A 559 -6.77 -23.99 -7.32
N LYS A 560 -6.92 -25.30 -7.51
CA LYS A 560 -7.81 -25.85 -8.55
C LYS A 560 -9.27 -25.48 -8.32
N ARG A 561 -9.76 -25.61 -7.07
CA ARG A 561 -11.17 -25.40 -6.74
C ARG A 561 -11.61 -23.93 -6.76
N LEU A 562 -10.68 -23.01 -6.53
CA LEU A 562 -10.84 -21.57 -6.75
C LEU A 562 -10.65 -21.15 -8.22
N ASN A 563 -10.17 -22.05 -9.09
CA ASN A 563 -9.78 -21.75 -10.48
C ASN A 563 -8.69 -20.67 -10.59
N VAL A 564 -7.66 -20.75 -9.73
CA VAL A 564 -6.51 -19.82 -9.73
C VAL A 564 -5.76 -19.90 -11.05
N CYS A 565 -5.43 -18.74 -11.61
CA CYS A 565 -4.51 -18.61 -12.74
C CYS A 565 -3.55 -17.44 -12.47
N GLY A 566 -2.25 -17.73 -12.38
CA GLY A 566 -1.28 -16.86 -11.74
C GLY A 566 -0.93 -17.35 -10.33
N LEU A 567 -0.68 -16.41 -9.41
CA LEU A 567 -0.21 -16.70 -8.04
C LEU A 567 -1.36 -16.99 -7.08
N MET A 568 -1.09 -17.83 -6.08
CA MET A 568 -1.87 -17.92 -4.85
C MET A 568 -0.93 -18.20 -3.66
N ASN A 569 -1.15 -17.48 -2.57
CA ASN A 569 -0.56 -17.71 -1.27
C ASN A 569 -1.57 -18.42 -0.34
N CYS A 570 -1.09 -19.30 0.54
CA CYS A 570 -1.88 -19.90 1.63
C CYS A 570 -1.10 -19.84 2.94
N GLN A 571 -1.78 -19.49 4.03
CA GLN A 571 -1.23 -19.53 5.39
C GLN A 571 -1.83 -20.72 6.16
N TYR A 572 -0.97 -21.49 6.82
CA TYR A 572 -1.35 -22.64 7.65
C TYR A 572 -0.79 -22.48 9.06
N ALA A 573 -1.45 -23.10 10.04
CA ALA A 573 -0.90 -23.34 11.37
C ALA A 573 -0.72 -24.84 11.60
N ILE A 574 0.36 -25.21 12.30
CA ILE A 574 0.65 -26.58 12.73
C ILE A 574 0.75 -26.59 14.25
N THR A 575 -0.14 -27.31 14.93
CA THR A 575 -0.13 -27.42 16.40
C THR A 575 1.04 -28.27 16.91
N ALA A 576 1.34 -28.17 18.20
CA ALA A 576 2.31 -29.04 18.87
C ALA A 576 1.96 -30.56 18.81
N SER A 577 0.71 -30.92 18.52
CA SER A 577 0.28 -32.31 18.24
C SER A 577 0.52 -32.76 16.79
N GLY A 578 0.86 -31.85 15.87
CA GLY A 578 1.06 -32.13 14.45
C GLY A 578 -0.20 -32.02 13.59
N ASP A 579 -1.27 -31.41 14.12
CA ASP A 579 -2.50 -31.15 13.36
C ASP A 579 -2.32 -29.89 12.49
N VAL A 580 -2.68 -29.98 11.21
CA VAL A 580 -2.55 -28.90 10.23
C VAL A 580 -3.91 -28.22 10.06
N TYR A 581 -3.92 -26.89 10.09
CA TYR A 581 -5.11 -26.05 9.86
C TYR A 581 -4.79 -24.98 8.81
N LEU A 582 -5.73 -24.70 7.89
CA LEU A 582 -5.65 -23.53 7.01
C LEU A 582 -6.19 -22.29 7.74
N LEU A 583 -5.47 -21.16 7.66
CA LEU A 583 -5.83 -19.87 8.25
C LEU A 583 -6.54 -18.96 7.24
N GLU A 584 -5.93 -18.79 6.07
CA GLU A 584 -6.45 -18.03 4.93
C GLU A 584 -5.80 -18.47 3.60
N ALA A 585 -6.44 -18.11 2.48
CA ALA A 585 -5.86 -18.25 1.15
C ALA A 585 -6.06 -16.96 0.35
N ASN A 586 -4.99 -16.52 -0.29
CA ASN A 586 -4.86 -15.26 -1.00
C ASN A 586 -4.60 -15.56 -2.49
N PRO A 587 -5.62 -15.64 -3.37
CA PRO A 587 -5.47 -16.09 -4.76
C PRO A 587 -4.93 -15.00 -5.70
N ARG A 588 -3.82 -14.40 -5.27
CA ARG A 588 -3.13 -13.23 -5.82
C ARG A 588 -1.64 -13.28 -5.47
N ALA A 589 -0.90 -12.19 -5.74
CA ALA A 589 0.45 -12.03 -5.18
C ALA A 589 0.41 -11.82 -3.65
N SER A 590 1.46 -12.30 -2.97
CA SER A 590 1.78 -12.08 -1.55
C SER A 590 3.10 -11.31 -1.44
N ARG A 591 3.35 -10.72 -0.26
CA ARG A 591 4.60 -10.00 0.00
C ARG A 591 5.85 -10.90 0.00
N THR A 592 5.68 -12.21 0.16
CA THR A 592 6.75 -13.22 0.17
C THR A 592 7.25 -13.60 -1.23
N VAL A 593 6.51 -13.29 -2.30
CA VAL A 593 6.87 -13.63 -3.69
C VAL A 593 8.29 -13.18 -4.10
N PRO A 594 8.81 -11.98 -3.73
CA PRO A 594 10.20 -11.60 -4.01
C PRO A 594 11.20 -12.47 -3.25
N PHE A 595 11.02 -12.67 -1.94
CA PHE A 595 11.87 -13.50 -1.09
C PHE A 595 11.94 -14.95 -1.60
N VAL A 596 10.79 -15.59 -1.84
CA VAL A 596 10.73 -16.93 -2.44
C VAL A 596 11.45 -16.94 -3.79
N SER A 597 11.18 -15.96 -4.67
CA SER A 597 11.82 -15.88 -5.99
C SER A 597 13.34 -15.79 -5.92
N LYS A 598 13.91 -15.11 -4.90
CA LYS A 598 15.36 -15.06 -4.68
C LYS A 598 15.89 -16.37 -4.09
N ALA A 599 15.20 -16.95 -3.11
CA ALA A 599 15.60 -18.19 -2.45
C ALA A 599 15.66 -19.39 -3.41
N ILE A 600 14.66 -19.53 -4.29
CA ILE A 600 14.64 -20.64 -5.28
C ILE A 600 15.35 -20.30 -6.60
N GLY A 601 15.68 -19.02 -6.85
CA GLY A 601 16.31 -18.55 -8.09
C GLY A 601 15.39 -18.46 -9.32
N HIS A 602 14.07 -18.56 -9.13
CA HIS A 602 13.07 -18.51 -10.20
C HIS A 602 12.14 -17.28 -10.02
N PRO A 603 11.92 -16.46 -11.06
CA PRO A 603 11.14 -15.22 -10.94
C PRO A 603 9.64 -15.48 -11.02
N LEU A 604 9.02 -15.88 -9.90
CA LEU A 604 7.62 -16.33 -9.83
C LEU A 604 6.62 -15.32 -10.44
N ALA A 605 6.79 -14.02 -10.19
CA ALA A 605 5.94 -12.98 -10.80
C ALA A 605 6.03 -12.94 -12.34
N LYS A 606 7.19 -13.23 -12.95
CA LYS A 606 7.34 -13.30 -14.42
C LYS A 606 6.64 -14.53 -14.98
N TYR A 607 6.74 -15.66 -14.29
CA TYR A 607 6.02 -16.89 -14.63
C TYR A 607 4.50 -16.71 -14.52
N ALA A 608 4.06 -16.01 -13.47
CA ALA A 608 2.67 -15.68 -13.24
C ALA A 608 2.08 -14.76 -14.33
N ALA A 609 2.76 -13.68 -14.68
CA ALA A 609 2.37 -12.83 -15.82
C ALA A 609 2.20 -13.64 -17.12
N LEU A 610 3.13 -14.56 -17.39
CA LEU A 610 3.07 -15.42 -18.58
C LEU A 610 1.89 -16.40 -18.55
N VAL A 611 1.57 -17.06 -17.43
CA VAL A 611 0.39 -17.94 -17.39
C VAL A 611 -0.93 -17.17 -17.43
N MET A 612 -1.00 -15.99 -16.82
CA MET A 612 -2.16 -15.10 -16.93
C MET A 612 -2.40 -14.63 -18.38
N SER A 613 -1.33 -14.51 -19.19
CA SER A 613 -1.44 -14.26 -20.65
C SER A 613 -1.89 -15.47 -21.49
N GLY A 614 -2.07 -16.65 -20.87
CA GLY A 614 -2.56 -17.87 -21.51
C GLY A 614 -1.49 -18.92 -21.84
N LYS A 615 -0.29 -18.84 -21.23
CA LYS A 615 0.69 -19.94 -21.28
C LYS A 615 0.42 -20.98 -20.19
N SER A 616 0.84 -22.22 -20.41
CA SER A 616 0.86 -23.27 -19.37
C SER A 616 2.14 -23.24 -18.53
N LEU A 617 2.14 -23.93 -17.39
CA LEU A 617 3.34 -24.20 -16.60
C LEU A 617 4.40 -25.01 -17.39
N HIS A 618 3.97 -25.76 -18.40
CA HIS A 618 4.87 -26.49 -19.31
C HIS A 618 5.58 -25.54 -20.29
N ASP A 619 4.89 -24.56 -20.88
CA ASP A 619 5.48 -23.61 -21.84
C ASP A 619 6.58 -22.74 -21.22
N ILE A 620 6.49 -22.47 -19.91
CA ILE A 620 7.50 -21.74 -19.13
C ILE A 620 8.54 -22.66 -18.46
N ASN A 621 8.43 -23.98 -18.64
CA ASN A 621 9.29 -25.01 -18.04
C ASN A 621 9.35 -24.98 -16.49
N PHE A 622 8.27 -24.56 -15.81
CA PHE A 622 8.18 -24.52 -14.35
C PHE A 622 7.10 -25.48 -13.84
N THR A 623 7.39 -26.78 -13.94
CA THR A 623 6.41 -27.86 -13.68
C THR A 623 6.66 -28.63 -12.37
N LYS A 624 7.61 -28.19 -11.54
CA LYS A 624 8.01 -28.86 -10.28
C LYS A 624 8.45 -27.84 -9.23
N GLU A 625 8.19 -28.16 -7.98
CA GLU A 625 8.68 -27.43 -6.79
C GLU A 625 10.21 -27.46 -6.73
N VAL A 626 10.81 -26.32 -6.37
CA VAL A 626 12.28 -26.16 -6.29
C VAL A 626 12.68 -25.99 -4.83
N ILE A 627 13.28 -27.01 -4.24
CA ILE A 627 13.80 -26.97 -2.87
C ILE A 627 15.27 -26.54 -2.93
N PRO A 628 15.65 -25.36 -2.40
CA PRO A 628 17.04 -24.90 -2.45
C PRO A 628 17.93 -25.72 -1.51
N LYS A 629 19.21 -25.85 -1.87
CA LYS A 629 20.23 -26.54 -1.06
C LYS A 629 20.86 -25.66 0.02
N HIS A 630 20.78 -24.34 -0.17
CA HIS A 630 21.14 -23.35 0.84
C HIS A 630 19.91 -23.03 1.69
N ILE A 631 20.12 -22.32 2.80
CA ILE A 631 19.08 -21.83 3.69
C ILE A 631 18.96 -20.32 3.50
N SER A 632 17.74 -19.85 3.26
CA SER A 632 17.36 -18.45 3.16
C SER A 632 16.44 -18.11 4.32
N VAL A 633 16.76 -17.05 5.08
CA VAL A 633 15.95 -16.51 6.17
C VAL A 633 15.51 -15.09 5.79
N LYS A 634 14.21 -14.82 5.93
CA LYS A 634 13.63 -13.47 5.93
C LYS A 634 13.53 -12.99 7.38
N GLU A 635 13.87 -11.74 7.63
CA GLU A 635 13.70 -11.03 8.91
C GLU A 635 13.02 -9.68 8.67
N ALA A 636 12.22 -9.20 9.61
CA ALA A 636 11.42 -7.99 9.49
C ALA A 636 12.11 -6.75 10.11
N VAL A 637 11.80 -5.56 9.58
CA VAL A 637 12.30 -4.27 10.07
C VAL A 637 11.15 -3.46 10.68
N LEU A 638 11.22 -3.23 11.98
CA LEU A 638 10.13 -2.65 12.80
C LEU A 638 10.42 -1.17 13.15
N PRO A 639 9.50 -0.23 12.90
CA PRO A 639 9.75 1.21 12.99
C PRO A 639 9.58 1.79 14.41
N PHE A 640 9.58 0.96 15.48
CA PHE A 640 9.21 1.38 16.83
C PHE A 640 9.97 2.61 17.36
N GLU A 641 11.25 2.80 17.00
CA GLU A 641 12.04 3.99 17.38
C GLU A 641 11.46 5.33 16.84
N LYS A 642 10.61 5.29 15.81
CA LYS A 642 9.90 6.45 15.24
C LYS A 642 8.59 6.78 15.97
N PHE A 643 7.98 5.79 16.60
CA PHE A 643 6.63 5.87 17.19
C PHE A 643 6.70 5.85 18.72
N GLN A 644 7.43 6.81 19.29
CA GLN A 644 7.52 6.99 20.74
C GLN A 644 6.11 7.01 21.38
N GLY A 645 5.95 6.28 22.48
CA GLY A 645 4.67 6.09 23.17
C GLY A 645 3.90 4.84 22.78
N CYS A 646 4.17 4.19 21.64
CA CYS A 646 3.56 2.89 21.32
C CYS A 646 4.27 1.74 22.05
N ASP A 647 3.54 0.66 22.30
CA ASP A 647 4.10 -0.57 22.86
C ASP A 647 4.89 -1.36 21.80
N VAL A 648 6.06 -1.88 22.18
CA VAL A 648 7.06 -2.51 21.30
C VAL A 648 6.80 -4.02 21.09
N LEU A 649 5.56 -4.44 21.28
CA LEU A 649 5.14 -5.84 21.16
C LEU A 649 4.73 -6.18 19.72
N LEU A 650 5.04 -7.43 19.35
CA LEU A 650 4.49 -8.11 18.18
C LEU A 650 3.09 -8.67 18.47
N GLY A 651 2.30 -8.93 17.44
CA GLY A 651 0.96 -9.49 17.56
C GLY A 651 0.31 -9.77 16.20
N PRO A 652 -1.03 -9.96 16.16
CA PRO A 652 -1.75 -10.35 14.95
C PRO A 652 -1.94 -9.18 13.95
N GLU A 653 -1.54 -7.96 14.31
CA GLU A 653 -1.49 -6.81 13.40
C GLU A 653 -0.05 -6.51 12.95
N MET A 654 0.16 -6.39 11.63
CA MET A 654 1.45 -6.04 11.05
C MET A 654 1.87 -4.61 11.40
N ARG A 655 3.14 -4.42 11.77
CA ARG A 655 3.78 -3.13 12.08
C ARG A 655 5.11 -2.89 11.35
N SER A 656 5.70 -3.91 10.75
CA SER A 656 6.97 -3.80 10.00
C SER A 656 6.84 -2.94 8.73
N THR A 657 7.97 -2.35 8.33
CA THR A 657 8.09 -1.40 7.20
C THR A 657 8.98 -1.90 6.06
N GLY A 658 9.58 -3.07 6.23
CA GLY A 658 10.40 -3.74 5.23
C GLY A 658 10.98 -5.05 5.76
N GLU A 659 11.72 -5.75 4.92
CA GLU A 659 12.34 -7.05 5.23
C GLU A 659 13.77 -7.15 4.69
N VAL A 660 14.54 -8.10 5.23
CA VAL A 660 15.92 -8.39 4.83
C VAL A 660 16.14 -9.90 4.70
N MET A 661 17.13 -10.29 3.90
CA MET A 661 17.38 -11.70 3.52
C MET A 661 18.78 -12.16 3.92
N GLY A 662 18.87 -13.11 4.87
CA GLY A 662 20.10 -13.79 5.24
C GLY A 662 20.24 -15.15 4.54
N ILE A 663 21.36 -15.37 3.84
CA ILE A 663 21.62 -16.63 3.10
C ILE A 663 22.90 -17.30 3.59
N ASP A 664 22.82 -18.59 3.90
CA ASP A 664 23.99 -19.45 4.20
C ASP A 664 23.70 -20.94 3.94
N TRP A 665 24.66 -21.83 4.14
CA TRP A 665 24.44 -23.27 4.18
C TRP A 665 24.04 -23.75 5.60
N ASN A 666 24.34 -22.97 6.63
CA ASN A 666 23.97 -23.22 8.02
C ASN A 666 22.83 -22.30 8.50
N PHE A 667 21.80 -22.86 9.14
CA PHE A 667 20.64 -22.11 9.63
C PHE A 667 21.01 -20.95 10.57
N ALA A 668 21.87 -21.19 11.56
CA ALA A 668 22.22 -20.18 12.54
C ALA A 668 23.01 -19.02 11.92
N ILE A 669 23.81 -19.29 10.87
CA ILE A 669 24.54 -18.26 10.13
C ILE A 669 23.60 -17.48 9.22
N ALA A 670 22.65 -18.14 8.55
CA ALA A 670 21.61 -17.47 7.76
C ALA A 670 20.73 -16.56 8.62
N PHE A 671 20.28 -17.06 9.79
CA PHE A 671 19.49 -16.30 10.75
C PHE A 671 20.27 -15.11 11.33
N ALA A 672 21.52 -15.31 11.78
CA ALA A 672 22.36 -14.22 12.27
C ALA A 672 22.63 -13.15 11.21
N LYS A 673 22.81 -13.53 9.93
CA LYS A 673 22.92 -12.58 8.81
C LYS A 673 21.65 -11.74 8.65
N ALA A 674 20.47 -12.37 8.74
CA ALA A 674 19.19 -11.67 8.63
C ALA A 674 19.01 -10.67 9.78
N GLN A 675 19.23 -11.09 11.04
CA GLN A 675 19.10 -10.20 12.21
C GLN A 675 20.10 -9.03 12.18
N ILE A 676 21.35 -9.25 11.79
CA ILE A 676 22.35 -8.18 11.61
C ILE A 676 21.91 -7.21 10.50
N ALA A 677 21.38 -7.72 9.39
CA ALA A 677 20.86 -6.88 8.29
C ALA A 677 19.62 -6.07 8.70
N ALA A 678 18.78 -6.59 9.61
CA ALA A 678 17.65 -5.88 10.20
C ALA A 678 18.06 -4.82 11.24
N GLY A 679 19.37 -4.59 11.42
CA GLY A 679 19.93 -3.60 12.34
C GLY A 679 20.07 -4.08 13.78
N GLN A 680 19.76 -5.34 14.10
CA GLN A 680 19.80 -5.86 15.46
C GLN A 680 21.25 -5.98 15.96
N LYS A 681 21.51 -5.41 17.15
CA LYS A 681 22.84 -5.35 17.78
C LYS A 681 22.95 -6.38 18.90
N LEU A 682 22.95 -7.66 18.50
CA LEU A 682 23.05 -8.78 19.44
C LEU A 682 24.37 -8.70 20.25
N PRO A 683 24.33 -8.74 21.60
CA PRO A 683 25.52 -8.71 22.41
C PRO A 683 26.26 -10.06 22.38
N PHE A 684 27.60 -10.02 22.54
CA PHE A 684 28.43 -11.23 22.68
C PHE A 684 28.78 -11.57 24.13
N LEU A 685 28.50 -10.66 25.07
CA LEU A 685 28.75 -10.81 26.50
C LEU A 685 27.88 -9.82 27.29
N GLY A 686 27.65 -10.08 28.58
CA GLY A 686 26.93 -9.16 29.47
C GLY A 686 25.95 -9.86 30.40
N THR A 687 24.77 -9.27 30.56
CA THR A 687 23.69 -9.79 31.41
C THR A 687 22.40 -9.87 30.59
N VAL A 688 21.74 -11.02 30.59
CA VAL A 688 20.41 -11.24 29.99
C VAL A 688 19.35 -11.06 31.07
N PHE A 689 18.29 -10.31 30.77
CA PHE A 689 17.07 -10.26 31.58
C PHE A 689 16.05 -11.25 31.03
N LEU A 690 15.57 -12.17 31.88
CA LEU A 690 14.55 -13.16 31.53
C LEU A 690 13.26 -12.90 32.30
N SER A 691 12.20 -12.55 31.59
CA SER A 691 10.83 -12.58 32.10
C SER A 691 9.92 -13.24 31.08
N LEU A 692 9.31 -14.37 31.47
CA LEU A 692 8.48 -15.22 30.64
C LEU A 692 7.09 -15.39 31.25
N ASN A 693 6.07 -15.47 30.40
CA ASN A 693 4.69 -15.76 30.79
C ASN A 693 4.52 -17.24 31.22
N GLU A 694 3.40 -17.58 31.86
CA GLU A 694 3.19 -18.95 32.39
C GLU A 694 3.29 -20.04 31.31
N MET A 695 2.84 -19.77 30.07
CA MET A 695 2.93 -20.71 28.94
C MET A 695 4.37 -21.01 28.53
N THR A 696 5.26 -20.03 28.59
CA THR A 696 6.65 -20.15 28.12
C THR A 696 7.66 -20.50 29.23
N LYS A 697 7.27 -20.43 30.51
CA LYS A 697 8.09 -20.89 31.65
C LYS A 697 8.70 -22.30 31.50
N PRO A 698 8.03 -23.32 30.92
CA PRO A 698 8.63 -24.64 30.68
C PRO A 698 9.92 -24.62 29.84
N HIS A 699 10.17 -23.57 29.05
CA HIS A 699 11.39 -23.41 28.27
C HIS A 699 12.51 -22.64 29.00
N LEU A 700 12.21 -22.03 30.15
CA LEU A 700 13.10 -21.13 30.89
C LEU A 700 14.43 -21.80 31.26
N GLU A 701 14.40 -23.06 31.71
CA GLU A 701 15.60 -23.81 32.10
C GLU A 701 16.57 -24.00 30.92
N ARG A 702 16.03 -24.38 29.75
CA ARG A 702 16.80 -24.59 28.52
C ARG A 702 17.43 -23.29 28.02
N LEU A 703 16.67 -22.20 28.02
CA LEU A 703 17.14 -20.88 27.62
C LEU A 703 18.22 -20.36 28.58
N ALA A 704 18.01 -20.50 29.89
CA ALA A 704 18.97 -20.06 30.89
C ALA A 704 20.30 -20.82 30.80
N LYS A 705 20.28 -22.14 30.63
CA LYS A 705 21.49 -22.94 30.43
C LYS A 705 22.28 -22.50 29.20
N ALA A 706 21.61 -22.32 28.06
CA ALA A 706 22.25 -21.86 26.83
C ALA A 706 22.97 -20.50 26.98
N PHE A 707 22.35 -19.52 27.66
CA PHE A 707 22.99 -18.23 27.91
C PHE A 707 24.14 -18.30 28.93
N LEU A 708 24.01 -19.14 29.97
CA LEU A 708 25.10 -19.39 30.93
C LEU A 708 26.31 -20.09 30.30
N GLU A 709 26.08 -21.05 29.41
CA GLU A 709 27.13 -21.75 28.64
C GLU A 709 27.86 -20.81 27.66
N LEU A 710 27.17 -19.79 27.15
CA LEU A 710 27.76 -18.68 26.38
C LEU A 710 28.44 -17.60 27.27
N GLY A 711 28.45 -17.76 28.59
CA GLY A 711 29.14 -16.86 29.52
C GLY A 711 28.36 -15.61 29.93
N PHE A 712 27.06 -15.51 29.63
CA PHE A 712 26.22 -14.42 30.12
C PHE A 712 25.85 -14.58 31.59
N LYS A 713 25.66 -13.46 32.28
CA LYS A 713 24.95 -13.41 33.55
C LYS A 713 23.45 -13.38 33.30
N ILE A 714 22.65 -13.86 34.25
CA ILE A 714 21.18 -13.85 34.16
C ILE A 714 20.58 -13.09 35.34
N VAL A 715 19.56 -12.29 35.05
CA VAL A 715 18.64 -11.69 36.03
C VAL A 715 17.20 -11.95 35.58
N SER A 716 16.27 -12.06 36.51
CA SER A 716 14.85 -12.36 36.22
C SER A 716 13.91 -11.65 37.21
N THR A 717 12.60 -11.70 36.98
CA THR A 717 11.64 -11.26 38.01
C THR A 717 11.45 -12.35 39.07
N SER A 718 10.84 -11.98 40.20
CA SER A 718 10.50 -12.90 41.30
C SER A 718 9.65 -14.09 40.84
N GLY A 719 8.73 -13.89 39.88
CA GLY A 719 7.86 -14.94 39.35
C GLY A 719 8.56 -16.02 38.51
N GLN A 720 9.78 -15.75 38.03
CA GLN A 720 10.66 -16.76 37.43
C GLN A 720 11.71 -17.28 38.42
N HIS A 721 12.21 -16.44 39.34
CA HIS A 721 13.12 -16.86 40.40
C HIS A 721 12.50 -17.98 41.28
N THR A 722 11.22 -17.85 41.65
CA THR A 722 10.47 -18.87 42.40
C THR A 722 10.13 -20.13 41.58
N PHE A 723 10.40 -20.14 40.26
CA PHE A 723 10.29 -21.35 39.42
C PHE A 723 11.64 -22.07 39.27
N TRP A 724 12.77 -21.41 39.58
CA TRP A 724 14.12 -22.01 39.57
C TRP A 724 14.56 -22.61 40.91
N ASN A 725 13.87 -22.32 42.01
CA ASN A 725 14.18 -22.81 43.36
C ASN A 725 13.16 -23.86 43.83
#